data_AF-A0A935B2C8-F1
#
_entry.id   AF-A0A935B2C8-F1
#
_cell.length_a   1.000
_cell.length_b   1.000
_cell.length_c   1.000
_cell.angle_alpha   90.00
_cell.angle_beta   90.00
_cell.angle_gamma   90.00
#
_symmetry.space_group_name_H-M   'P 1'
#
loop_
_entity.id
_entity.type
_entity.pdbx_description
1 polymer ?
#
loop_
_entity_poly.entity_id
_entity_poly.type
_entity_poly.pdbx_seq_one_letter_code
_entity_poly.pdbx_strand_id
1 'polypeptide(L)'
;MKTNHTFTVVARVPPALESLAAITSNLGWVFDPRVRELFRTIDPDAIDLLGLDPLAVLNRASATRLETLAADPTFVRRADELLAALQAPPAEVPWGRRRDFPLVAYFSPEFGLAASVPQYSGGLGVLAGDHLKAAADLHLPIVGVGLFYRSGYFRQIIDREGRQQERFPWLHPAELALHRVDDIQVSITLAAQMAQASVWRARIGPNDLYLLDTHIPGEHGPDQLVNDRLYGGGSEERIRQEMLLGVGGFRALRALGLDAQVFHLNEGHAGFLTLERIRVAMSEDGLSFDEAVESVRASMLFTTHTPVPAGIDRFPRDLVARYFAWWCAETGVAMDTLLALGSEPAGDPNVFNLAHMSLRLCGDANAVSILHGDVSRSMFSSLWPDFPVDDVPIGAVTNGVHAPTFMADEITQLLDENVGPDWPTAAPERFRAIHASTDAQLWSARNAGRRHLVEFVRARTLATLARRAAMGTNGDDHSWVDDQLDPGVLTIGFARRFATYKRATLLLTDMERLRRLLLGDRPIQLVFAGKAHPADDPGKEFLRSVAHLSANPELRHRVAFVEDYDLDAGRMLTRGVDVWLNTPLRPMEACGTSGMKAALNGVLNLSVRDGWWDEAYRPELGWAIPTTDGLDDAERDRIESGWLYEIIENEVVPKFYERDAAGIPVGWTTAMAACLEHLVPRFHAGRMVRQYAEAHYLPVAERAGELHAADDRSVRELAAWRQRVSAAWAGVRVVSIAPPFDVHANETVQLAAEVQLGSLLPDEVRVEYAVGPVGPDGELTDADFVEMVPAEAPRGPDGTFQYVAPFVCDRPGTMGYAVRVVPFHPALHRWSDLALIRWAD
;
A
#
# COMPACT_ATOMS: atom_id res chain seq x y z
N MET A 1 0.34 -39.12 18.93
CA MET A 1 1.50 -39.54 18.12
C MET A 1 2.09 -38.30 17.45
N LYS A 2 3.41 -38.10 17.49
CA LYS A 2 4.09 -37.11 16.62
C LYS A 2 4.42 -37.80 15.30
N THR A 3 4.20 -37.12 14.17
CA THR A 3 4.54 -37.66 12.85
C THR A 3 6.04 -37.54 12.61
N ASN A 4 6.63 -38.55 11.98
CA ASN A 4 8.04 -38.53 11.54
C ASN A 4 8.19 -37.94 10.13
N HIS A 5 7.14 -38.00 9.30
CA HIS A 5 7.11 -37.52 7.92
C HIS A 5 5.70 -37.07 7.53
N THR A 6 5.61 -36.00 6.74
CA THR A 6 4.36 -35.53 6.14
C THR A 6 4.45 -35.66 4.63
N PHE A 7 3.39 -36.10 3.97
CA PHE A 7 3.26 -36.12 2.52
C PHE A 7 1.88 -35.58 2.14
N THR A 8 1.79 -34.81 1.05
CA THR A 8 0.53 -34.23 0.57
C THR A 8 -0.08 -35.17 -0.47
N VAL A 9 -1.34 -35.57 -0.26
CA VAL A 9 -2.13 -36.32 -1.25
C VAL A 9 -3.01 -35.31 -1.96
N VAL A 10 -2.76 -35.08 -3.24
CA VAL A 10 -3.59 -34.21 -4.09
C VAL A 10 -4.78 -35.01 -4.60
N ALA A 11 -5.98 -34.41 -4.61
CA ALA A 11 -7.17 -35.06 -5.15
C ALA A 11 -6.96 -35.46 -6.62
N ARG A 12 -7.30 -36.72 -6.94
CA ARG A 12 -7.34 -37.17 -8.33
C ARG A 12 -8.65 -36.70 -8.96
N VAL A 13 -8.58 -35.61 -9.70
CA VAL A 13 -9.72 -35.03 -10.41
C VAL A 13 -10.04 -35.86 -11.65
N PRO A 14 -11.30 -36.28 -11.88
CA PRO A 14 -11.70 -36.96 -13.12
C PRO A 14 -11.38 -36.10 -14.36
N PRO A 15 -11.04 -36.69 -15.53
CA PRO A 15 -10.70 -35.92 -16.73
C PRO A 15 -11.76 -34.91 -17.16
N ALA A 16 -13.05 -35.23 -16.99
CA ALA A 16 -14.16 -34.32 -17.29
C ALA A 16 -14.20 -33.07 -16.38
N LEU A 17 -13.43 -33.05 -15.29
CA LEU A 17 -13.36 -31.94 -14.32
C LEU A 17 -11.98 -31.26 -14.31
N GLU A 18 -11.16 -31.46 -15.33
CA GLU A 18 -9.83 -30.82 -15.45
C GLU A 18 -9.91 -29.29 -15.29
N SER A 19 -11.00 -28.69 -15.78
CA SER A 19 -11.26 -27.26 -15.62
C SER A 19 -11.34 -26.80 -14.17
N LEU A 20 -11.82 -27.63 -13.24
CA LEU A 20 -11.80 -27.27 -11.82
C LEU A 20 -10.37 -27.14 -11.29
N ALA A 21 -9.48 -28.07 -11.64
CA ALA A 21 -8.08 -28.02 -11.23
C ALA A 21 -7.36 -26.81 -11.84
N ALA A 22 -7.70 -26.44 -13.07
CA ALA A 22 -7.18 -25.25 -13.72
C ALA A 22 -7.73 -23.95 -13.09
N ILE A 23 -8.97 -23.94 -12.61
CA ILE A 23 -9.54 -22.80 -11.88
C ILE A 23 -8.84 -22.62 -10.53
N THR A 24 -8.61 -23.68 -9.76
CA THR A 24 -7.96 -23.56 -8.42
C THR A 24 -6.53 -23.02 -8.49
N SER A 25 -5.86 -23.16 -9.64
CA SER A 25 -4.51 -22.64 -9.90
C SER A 25 -4.46 -21.16 -10.32
N ASN A 26 -5.61 -20.48 -10.48
CA ASN A 26 -5.67 -19.06 -10.80
C ASN A 26 -6.43 -18.28 -9.72
N LEU A 27 -5.70 -17.50 -8.91
CA LEU A 27 -6.26 -16.66 -7.83
C LEU A 27 -7.23 -15.57 -8.31
N GLY A 28 -7.50 -15.47 -9.62
CA GLY A 28 -8.66 -14.75 -10.14
C GLY A 28 -10.00 -15.18 -9.52
N TRP A 29 -10.09 -16.45 -9.07
CA TRP A 29 -11.26 -16.93 -8.32
C TRP A 29 -11.54 -16.13 -7.04
N VAL A 30 -10.50 -15.48 -6.46
CA VAL A 30 -10.64 -14.68 -5.23
C VAL A 30 -11.62 -13.55 -5.42
N PHE A 31 -11.82 -13.06 -6.64
CA PHE A 31 -12.69 -11.93 -6.94
C PHE A 31 -13.71 -12.20 -8.04
N ASP A 32 -13.84 -13.45 -8.51
CA ASP A 32 -14.95 -13.88 -9.35
C ASP A 32 -16.04 -14.59 -8.50
N PRO A 33 -17.20 -13.93 -8.24
CA PRO A 33 -18.26 -14.52 -7.44
C PRO A 33 -18.85 -15.79 -8.08
N ARG A 34 -18.79 -15.92 -9.40
CA ARG A 34 -19.33 -17.09 -10.12
C ARG A 34 -18.53 -18.35 -9.84
N VAL A 35 -17.21 -18.20 -9.64
CA VAL A 35 -16.32 -19.30 -9.22
C VAL A 35 -16.61 -19.70 -7.79
N ARG A 36 -16.75 -18.73 -6.87
CA ARG A 36 -17.10 -19.02 -5.47
C ARG A 36 -18.40 -19.80 -5.38
N GLU A 37 -19.41 -19.41 -6.16
CA GLU A 37 -20.69 -20.13 -6.24
C GLU A 37 -20.53 -21.54 -6.84
N LEU A 38 -19.71 -21.72 -7.87
CA LEU A 38 -19.43 -23.06 -8.42
C LEU A 38 -18.86 -24.00 -7.34
N PHE A 39 -17.84 -23.54 -6.59
CA PHE A 39 -17.21 -24.36 -5.56
C PHE A 39 -18.12 -24.61 -4.35
N ARG A 40 -19.05 -23.70 -4.05
CA ARG A 40 -20.08 -23.90 -3.01
C ARG A 40 -20.95 -25.11 -3.29
N THR A 41 -21.23 -25.40 -4.57
CA THR A 41 -22.02 -26.58 -4.93
C THR A 41 -21.27 -27.90 -4.78
N ILE A 42 -19.93 -27.88 -4.65
CA ILE A 42 -19.11 -29.10 -4.50
C ILE A 42 -19.27 -29.66 -3.09
N ASP A 43 -19.02 -28.83 -2.08
CA ASP A 43 -19.19 -29.11 -0.64
C ASP A 43 -19.68 -27.83 0.06
N PRO A 44 -21.01 -27.69 0.29
CA PRO A 44 -21.59 -26.49 0.90
C PRO A 44 -21.05 -26.20 2.30
N ASP A 45 -20.78 -27.24 3.09
CA ASP A 45 -20.29 -27.10 4.47
C ASP A 45 -18.79 -26.75 4.52
N ALA A 46 -18.04 -27.04 3.45
CA ALA A 46 -16.61 -26.77 3.39
C ALA A 46 -16.28 -25.27 3.35
N ILE A 47 -17.09 -24.45 2.68
CA ILE A 47 -16.80 -23.01 2.55
C ILE A 47 -16.90 -22.29 3.89
N ASP A 48 -17.88 -22.65 4.72
CA ASP A 48 -18.04 -22.04 6.04
C ASP A 48 -16.93 -22.45 7.01
N LEU A 49 -16.33 -23.63 6.81
CA LEU A 49 -15.25 -24.17 7.65
C LEU A 49 -13.84 -23.77 7.17
N LEU A 50 -13.60 -23.78 5.86
CA LEU A 50 -12.29 -23.62 5.23
C LEU A 50 -12.07 -22.20 4.69
N GLY A 51 -13.10 -21.35 4.72
CA GLY A 51 -13.11 -20.08 4.03
C GLY A 51 -13.31 -20.24 2.53
N LEU A 52 -13.08 -19.15 1.80
CA LEU A 52 -13.16 -19.15 0.34
C LEU A 52 -11.87 -19.75 -0.27
N ASP A 53 -11.59 -21.04 -0.07
CA ASP A 53 -10.45 -21.71 -0.70
C ASP A 53 -10.89 -22.87 -1.62
N PRO A 54 -11.04 -22.61 -2.93
CA PRO A 54 -11.39 -23.61 -3.93
C PRO A 54 -10.48 -24.84 -3.95
N LEU A 55 -9.18 -24.67 -3.68
CA LEU A 55 -8.23 -25.78 -3.67
C LEU A 55 -8.47 -26.69 -2.46
N ALA A 56 -8.71 -26.10 -1.28
CA ALA A 56 -9.04 -26.87 -0.08
C ALA A 56 -10.40 -27.58 -0.22
N VAL A 57 -11.40 -26.94 -0.81
CA VAL A 57 -12.70 -27.57 -1.11
C VAL A 57 -12.52 -28.76 -2.05
N LEU A 58 -11.73 -28.60 -3.12
CA LEU A 58 -11.47 -29.69 -4.08
C LEU A 58 -10.72 -30.86 -3.43
N ASN A 59 -9.73 -30.58 -2.58
CA ASN A 59 -8.97 -31.62 -1.88
C ASN A 59 -9.77 -32.35 -0.78
N ARG A 60 -10.82 -31.72 -0.25
CA ARG A 60 -11.73 -32.32 0.73
C ARG A 60 -12.82 -33.17 0.08
N ALA A 61 -13.24 -32.83 -1.15
CA ALA A 61 -14.31 -33.52 -1.85
C ALA A 61 -14.01 -35.03 -2.01
N SER A 62 -15.00 -35.87 -1.72
CA SER A 62 -14.84 -37.32 -1.86
C SER A 62 -14.76 -37.72 -3.34
N ALA A 63 -14.03 -38.80 -3.64
CA ALA A 63 -13.94 -39.33 -5.01
C ALA A 63 -15.32 -39.60 -5.62
N THR A 64 -16.27 -40.14 -4.85
CA THR A 64 -17.65 -40.37 -5.29
C THR A 64 -18.39 -39.08 -5.64
N ARG A 65 -18.17 -38.00 -4.88
CA ARG A 65 -18.75 -36.69 -5.18
C ARG A 65 -18.19 -36.13 -6.49
N LEU A 66 -16.88 -36.22 -6.70
CA LEU A 66 -16.23 -35.77 -7.93
C LEU A 66 -16.71 -36.56 -9.15
N GLU A 67 -16.86 -37.88 -9.06
CA GLU A 67 -17.42 -38.70 -10.15
C GLU A 67 -18.89 -38.33 -10.45
N THR A 68 -19.68 -38.01 -9.43
CA THR A 68 -21.07 -37.54 -9.61
C THR A 68 -21.12 -36.22 -10.38
N LEU A 69 -20.24 -35.27 -10.02
CA LEU A 69 -20.14 -33.97 -10.71
C LEU A 69 -19.59 -34.11 -12.12
N ALA A 70 -18.65 -35.03 -12.34
CA ALA A 70 -18.10 -35.34 -13.67
C ALA A 70 -19.17 -35.90 -14.63
N ALA A 71 -20.20 -36.55 -14.10
CA ALA A 71 -21.33 -37.08 -14.87
C ALA A 71 -22.45 -36.04 -15.12
N ASP A 72 -22.37 -34.83 -14.55
CA ASP A 72 -23.34 -33.75 -14.78
C ASP A 72 -22.84 -32.79 -15.89
N PRO A 73 -23.40 -32.83 -17.10
CA PRO A 73 -22.95 -31.98 -18.21
C PRO A 73 -23.15 -30.49 -17.95
N THR A 74 -24.12 -30.11 -17.11
CA THR A 74 -24.40 -28.70 -16.79
C THR A 74 -23.29 -28.14 -15.92
N PHE A 75 -22.86 -28.91 -14.92
CA PHE A 75 -21.77 -28.55 -14.02
C PHE A 75 -20.43 -28.46 -14.79
N VAL A 76 -20.11 -29.46 -15.61
CA VAL A 76 -18.89 -29.48 -16.44
C VAL A 76 -18.83 -28.26 -17.36
N ARG A 77 -19.89 -28.01 -18.13
CA ARG A 77 -19.95 -26.84 -19.03
C ARG A 77 -19.76 -25.53 -18.27
N ARG A 78 -20.38 -25.39 -17.10
CA ARG A 78 -20.23 -24.18 -16.27
C ARG A 78 -18.77 -24.00 -15.80
N ALA A 79 -18.09 -25.09 -15.43
CA ALA A 79 -16.67 -25.03 -15.07
C ALA A 79 -15.80 -24.64 -16.27
N ASP A 80 -16.06 -25.19 -17.46
CA ASP A 80 -15.33 -24.87 -18.69
C ASP A 80 -15.52 -23.40 -19.12
N GLU A 81 -16.76 -22.89 -19.06
CA GLU A 81 -17.07 -21.48 -19.36
C GLU A 81 -16.34 -20.52 -18.40
N LEU A 82 -16.28 -20.87 -17.11
CA LEU A 82 -15.56 -20.07 -16.11
C LEU A 82 -14.05 -20.11 -16.31
N LEU A 83 -13.48 -21.27 -16.64
CA LEU A 83 -12.06 -21.36 -16.97
C LEU A 83 -11.73 -20.51 -18.20
N ALA A 84 -12.55 -20.60 -19.25
CA ALA A 84 -12.36 -19.82 -20.47
C ALA A 84 -12.40 -18.32 -20.18
N ALA A 85 -13.32 -17.86 -19.30
CA ALA A 85 -13.37 -16.47 -18.87
C ALA A 85 -12.14 -16.04 -18.07
N LEU A 86 -11.61 -16.89 -17.18
CA LEU A 86 -10.40 -16.60 -16.40
C LEU A 86 -9.13 -16.57 -17.26
N GLN A 87 -9.11 -17.32 -18.37
CA GLN A 87 -7.94 -17.42 -19.27
C GLN A 87 -8.01 -16.45 -20.45
N ALA A 88 -9.16 -15.82 -20.71
CA ALA A 88 -9.33 -14.94 -21.85
C ALA A 88 -8.34 -13.76 -21.77
N PRO A 89 -7.42 -13.62 -22.75
CA PRO A 89 -6.52 -12.48 -22.77
C PRO A 89 -7.33 -11.23 -23.12
N PRO A 90 -7.29 -10.18 -22.31
CA PRO A 90 -8.01 -8.96 -22.64
C PRO A 90 -7.32 -8.24 -23.81
N ALA A 91 -8.12 -7.88 -24.82
CA ALA A 91 -7.65 -7.17 -26.01
C ALA A 91 -7.53 -5.65 -25.79
N GLU A 92 -8.24 -5.10 -24.79
CA GLU A 92 -8.36 -3.67 -24.53
C GLU A 92 -8.25 -3.39 -23.03
N VAL A 93 -7.88 -2.16 -22.66
CA VAL A 93 -8.08 -1.63 -21.31
C VAL A 93 -9.25 -0.64 -21.35
N PRO A 94 -9.91 -0.30 -20.22
CA PRO A 94 -11.16 0.47 -20.27
C PRO A 94 -11.05 1.88 -20.91
N TRP A 95 -9.85 2.44 -21.04
CA TRP A 95 -9.60 3.77 -21.62
C TRP A 95 -8.53 3.80 -22.72
N GLY A 96 -8.20 2.66 -23.34
CA GLY A 96 -7.16 2.60 -24.36
C GLY A 96 -6.88 1.19 -24.86
N ARG A 97 -5.86 1.03 -25.73
CA ARG A 97 -5.45 -0.31 -26.18
C ARG A 97 -4.38 -0.85 -25.24
N ARG A 98 -4.52 -2.11 -24.80
CA ARG A 98 -3.57 -2.75 -23.87
C ARG A 98 -2.12 -2.69 -24.34
N ARG A 99 -1.90 -2.87 -25.65
CA ARG A 99 -0.57 -2.83 -26.28
C ARG A 99 0.14 -1.48 -26.17
N ASP A 100 -0.61 -0.41 -25.89
CA ASP A 100 -0.08 0.95 -25.75
C ASP A 100 0.39 1.20 -24.29
N PHE A 101 0.28 0.22 -23.39
CA PHE A 101 0.73 0.30 -22.00
C PHE A 101 2.05 -0.48 -21.79
N PRO A 102 2.99 0.07 -21.01
CA PRO A 102 4.24 -0.59 -20.68
C PRO A 102 4.01 -1.81 -19.79
N LEU A 103 4.80 -2.87 -19.98
CA LEU A 103 4.89 -3.93 -18.97
C LEU A 103 5.54 -3.37 -17.71
N VAL A 104 4.81 -3.42 -16.59
CA VAL A 104 5.28 -2.94 -15.28
C VAL A 104 5.67 -4.13 -14.41
N ALA A 105 6.88 -4.09 -13.83
CA ALA A 105 7.30 -5.01 -12.79
C ALA A 105 7.13 -4.37 -11.41
N TYR A 106 6.19 -4.88 -10.62
CA TYR A 106 5.85 -4.40 -9.28
C TYR A 106 6.52 -5.25 -8.20
N PHE A 107 7.53 -4.69 -7.53
CA PHE A 107 8.33 -5.39 -6.53
C PHE A 107 7.79 -5.10 -5.13
N SER A 108 7.47 -6.15 -4.38
CA SER A 108 7.00 -6.04 -3.00
C SER A 108 7.48 -7.24 -2.18
N PRO A 109 7.88 -7.06 -0.92
CA PRO A 109 8.23 -8.19 -0.06
C PRO A 109 7.00 -8.98 0.39
N GLU A 110 5.78 -8.45 0.24
CA GLU A 110 4.54 -9.12 0.63
C GLU A 110 3.39 -8.90 -0.37
N PHE A 111 2.50 -9.89 -0.49
CA PHE A 111 1.30 -9.88 -1.32
C PHE A 111 0.11 -10.53 -0.60
N GLY A 112 -0.89 -9.71 -0.28
CA GLY A 112 -2.15 -10.10 0.36
C GLY A 112 -3.22 -10.45 -0.67
N LEU A 113 -3.07 -11.61 -1.30
CA LEU A 113 -3.99 -12.06 -2.35
C LEU A 113 -5.22 -12.78 -1.79
N ALA A 114 -5.01 -13.82 -0.99
CA ALA A 114 -6.05 -14.64 -0.39
C ALA A 114 -5.65 -15.06 1.03
N ALA A 115 -6.62 -15.39 1.89
CA ALA A 115 -6.32 -15.92 3.22
C ALA A 115 -5.56 -17.26 3.14
N SER A 116 -5.81 -18.07 2.11
CA SER A 116 -5.11 -19.32 1.82
C SER A 116 -3.67 -19.13 1.33
N VAL A 117 -3.27 -17.92 0.91
CA VAL A 117 -1.90 -17.59 0.48
C VAL A 117 -1.31 -16.55 1.45
N PRO A 118 -0.83 -16.97 2.65
CA PRO A 118 -0.44 -16.07 3.73
C PRO A 118 0.97 -15.48 3.52
N GLN A 119 1.20 -14.87 2.35
CA GLN A 119 2.45 -14.21 1.96
C GLN A 119 2.40 -12.69 2.26
N TYR A 120 1.80 -12.32 3.40
CA TYR A 120 1.63 -10.95 3.86
C TYR A 120 1.53 -10.86 5.39
N SER A 121 1.85 -9.69 5.93
CA SER A 121 1.76 -9.39 7.36
C SER A 121 0.77 -8.27 7.68
N GLY A 122 0.56 -7.32 6.76
CA GLY A 122 -0.21 -6.12 7.06
C GLY A 122 -0.69 -5.33 5.83
N GLY A 123 -0.82 -4.02 6.04
CA GLY A 123 -1.45 -3.11 5.07
C GLY A 123 -0.69 -2.97 3.75
N LEU A 124 0.65 -3.02 3.79
CA LEU A 124 1.51 -2.92 2.59
C LEU A 124 1.25 -4.10 1.63
N GLY A 125 1.22 -5.32 2.16
CA GLY A 125 0.97 -6.54 1.39
C GLY A 125 -0.45 -6.62 0.89
N VAL A 126 -1.44 -6.25 1.72
CA VAL A 126 -2.83 -6.19 1.25
C VAL A 126 -3.01 -5.17 0.13
N LEU A 127 -2.33 -4.02 0.22
CA LEU A 127 -2.31 -3.04 -0.88
C LEU A 127 -1.66 -3.62 -2.15
N ALA A 128 -0.50 -4.27 -2.04
CA ALA A 128 0.15 -4.93 -3.17
C ALA A 128 -0.77 -5.97 -3.83
N GLY A 129 -1.51 -6.73 -3.03
CA GLY A 129 -2.52 -7.66 -3.51
C GLY A 129 -3.69 -6.96 -4.21
N ASP A 130 -4.22 -5.88 -3.63
CA ASP A 130 -5.30 -5.08 -4.21
C ASP A 130 -4.86 -4.38 -5.51
N HIS A 131 -3.60 -3.96 -5.59
CA HIS A 131 -2.99 -3.37 -6.79
C HIS A 131 -2.95 -4.37 -7.94
N LEU A 132 -2.48 -5.60 -7.70
CA LEU A 132 -2.45 -6.65 -8.73
C LEU A 132 -3.85 -7.08 -9.18
N LYS A 133 -4.81 -7.18 -8.24
CA LYS A 133 -6.21 -7.51 -8.57
C LYS A 133 -6.88 -6.41 -9.38
N ALA A 134 -6.72 -5.15 -8.98
CA ALA A 134 -7.25 -4.02 -9.75
C ALA A 134 -6.57 -3.89 -11.12
N ALA A 135 -5.27 -4.19 -11.24
CA ALA A 135 -4.59 -4.27 -12.53
C ALA A 135 -5.15 -5.39 -13.42
N ALA A 136 -5.55 -6.52 -12.83
CA ALA A 136 -6.21 -7.62 -13.55
C ALA A 136 -7.60 -7.19 -14.07
N ASP A 137 -8.41 -6.54 -13.24
CA ASP A 137 -9.72 -5.98 -13.61
C ASP A 137 -9.61 -4.95 -14.74
N LEU A 138 -8.57 -4.11 -14.68
CA LEU A 138 -8.29 -3.07 -15.67
C LEU A 138 -7.50 -3.55 -16.87
N HIS A 139 -7.13 -4.84 -16.89
CA HIS A 139 -6.38 -5.49 -17.98
C HIS A 139 -5.00 -4.89 -18.23
N LEU A 140 -4.41 -4.24 -17.23
CA LEU A 140 -3.09 -3.61 -17.33
C LEU A 140 -1.98 -4.68 -17.25
N PRO A 141 -0.95 -4.61 -18.10
CA PRO A 141 0.18 -5.54 -18.10
C PRO A 141 1.10 -5.25 -16.90
N ILE A 142 0.75 -5.78 -15.73
CA ILE A 142 1.55 -5.69 -14.51
C ILE A 142 1.89 -7.09 -14.02
N VAL A 143 3.17 -7.32 -13.73
CA VAL A 143 3.66 -8.54 -13.07
C VAL A 143 4.14 -8.22 -11.67
N GLY A 144 3.78 -9.05 -10.71
CA GLY A 144 4.30 -8.96 -9.34
C GLY A 144 5.60 -9.73 -9.19
N VAL A 145 6.53 -9.20 -8.39
CA VAL A 145 7.76 -9.89 -7.99
C VAL A 145 7.90 -9.83 -6.47
N GLY A 146 8.06 -10.99 -5.83
CA GLY A 146 8.15 -11.13 -4.39
C GLY A 146 8.98 -12.32 -3.94
N LEU A 147 8.90 -12.63 -2.65
CA LEU A 147 9.55 -13.80 -2.05
C LEU A 147 8.51 -14.82 -1.61
N PHE A 148 8.84 -16.10 -1.73
CA PHE A 148 8.03 -17.16 -1.13
C PHE A 148 8.56 -17.47 0.28
N TYR A 149 7.88 -17.01 1.32
CA TYR A 149 8.23 -17.33 2.70
C TYR A 149 7.59 -18.65 3.11
N ARG A 150 8.43 -19.61 3.50
CA ARG A 150 8.01 -20.96 3.85
C ARG A 150 7.20 -21.03 5.14
N SER A 151 7.23 -20.01 5.99
CA SER A 151 6.35 -19.93 7.16
C SER A 151 5.34 -18.78 7.10
N GLY A 152 5.29 -18.02 6.01
CA GLY A 152 4.52 -16.78 5.94
C GLY A 152 4.92 -15.79 7.05
N TYR A 153 3.93 -15.10 7.65
CA TYR A 153 4.13 -14.30 8.86
C TYR A 153 4.04 -15.15 10.13
N PHE A 154 2.86 -15.24 10.76
CA PHE A 154 2.58 -16.23 11.80
C PHE A 154 1.07 -16.45 11.96
N ARG A 155 0.70 -17.63 12.49
CA ARG A 155 -0.63 -17.93 13.01
C ARG A 155 -0.70 -17.55 14.47
N GLN A 156 -1.69 -16.75 14.84
CA GLN A 156 -1.87 -16.24 16.19
C GLN A 156 -2.68 -17.23 17.03
N ILE A 157 -2.27 -17.42 18.29
CA ILE A 157 -3.08 -18.08 19.31
C ILE A 157 -3.07 -17.21 20.55
N ILE A 158 -4.22 -17.06 21.20
CA ILE A 158 -4.30 -16.40 22.50
C ILE A 158 -4.37 -17.48 23.59
N ASP A 159 -3.47 -17.41 24.56
CA ASP A 159 -3.47 -18.32 25.71
C ASP A 159 -4.52 -17.90 26.77
N ARG A 160 -4.62 -18.67 27.86
CA ARG A 160 -5.61 -18.45 28.92
C ARG A 160 -5.39 -17.14 29.66
N GLU A 161 -4.16 -16.66 29.69
CA GLU A 161 -3.77 -15.40 30.29
C GLU A 161 -3.93 -14.22 29.32
N GLY A 162 -4.55 -14.44 28.15
CA GLY A 162 -4.77 -13.41 27.14
C GLY A 162 -3.53 -13.02 26.34
N ARG A 163 -2.42 -13.75 26.48
CA ARG A 163 -1.17 -13.43 25.77
C ARG A 163 -1.16 -14.04 24.38
N GLN A 164 -0.59 -13.30 23.44
CA GLN A 164 -0.33 -13.78 22.09
C GLN A 164 0.82 -14.81 22.07
N GLN A 165 0.58 -15.91 21.38
CA GLN A 165 1.55 -16.95 21.03
C GLN A 165 1.63 -17.06 19.50
N GLU A 166 2.85 -17.07 18.97
CA GLU A 166 3.08 -17.18 17.53
C GLU A 166 3.40 -18.62 17.09
N ARG A 167 2.69 -19.10 16.06
CA ARG A 167 3.01 -20.36 15.39
C ARG A 167 3.41 -20.12 13.95
N PHE A 168 4.46 -20.80 13.51
CA PHE A 168 5.05 -20.69 12.18
C PHE A 168 4.87 -22.02 11.45
N PRO A 169 3.67 -22.32 10.92
CA PRO A 169 3.47 -23.55 10.16
C PRO A 169 4.25 -23.48 8.85
N TRP A 170 4.88 -24.59 8.49
CA TRP A 170 5.54 -24.71 7.20
C TRP A 170 4.51 -24.82 6.08
N LEU A 171 4.66 -24.00 5.04
CA LEU A 171 3.79 -23.87 3.90
C LEU A 171 4.35 -24.67 2.72
N HIS A 172 3.50 -25.53 2.16
CA HIS A 172 3.85 -26.30 0.98
C HIS A 172 3.28 -25.61 -0.28
N PRO A 173 4.10 -25.33 -1.33
CA PRO A 173 3.64 -24.61 -2.53
C PRO A 173 2.40 -25.25 -3.19
N ALA A 174 2.32 -26.59 -3.17
CA ALA A 174 1.19 -27.33 -3.71
C ALA A 174 -0.16 -27.05 -3.02
N GLU A 175 -0.15 -26.41 -1.85
CA GLU A 175 -1.34 -26.02 -1.09
C GLU A 175 -1.72 -24.54 -1.33
N LEU A 176 -0.92 -23.79 -2.10
CA LEU A 176 -1.03 -22.33 -2.23
C LEU A 176 -1.35 -21.85 -3.66
N ALA A 177 -1.79 -22.74 -4.55
CA ALA A 177 -1.93 -22.45 -5.98
C ALA A 177 -0.63 -21.91 -6.62
N LEU A 178 0.53 -22.34 -6.11
CA LEU A 178 1.85 -21.97 -6.64
C LEU A 178 2.38 -23.07 -7.55
N HIS A 179 2.84 -22.67 -8.73
CA HIS A 179 3.45 -23.57 -9.71
C HIS A 179 4.91 -23.22 -9.88
N ARG A 180 5.78 -24.21 -9.81
CA ARG A 180 7.19 -23.98 -10.15
C ARG A 180 7.27 -23.62 -11.63
N VAL A 181 8.08 -22.61 -11.96
CA VAL A 181 8.45 -22.36 -13.34
C VAL A 181 9.62 -23.28 -13.65
N ASP A 182 9.35 -24.36 -14.36
CA ASP A 182 10.36 -25.35 -14.70
C ASP A 182 11.50 -24.73 -15.52
N ASP A 183 12.70 -25.29 -15.38
CA ASP A 183 13.93 -24.87 -16.05
C ASP A 183 14.48 -23.46 -15.71
N ILE A 184 13.82 -22.70 -14.82
CA ILE A 184 14.31 -21.40 -14.34
C ILE A 184 14.80 -21.50 -12.90
N GLN A 185 16.11 -21.30 -12.73
CA GLN A 185 16.74 -21.03 -11.45
C GLN A 185 17.64 -19.80 -11.58
N VAL A 186 17.65 -18.97 -10.55
CA VAL A 186 18.46 -17.76 -10.52
C VAL A 186 19.55 -17.87 -9.47
N SER A 187 20.76 -17.48 -9.86
CA SER A 187 21.93 -17.46 -8.99
C SER A 187 22.17 -16.07 -8.45
N ILE A 188 22.45 -15.95 -7.15
CA ILE A 188 22.64 -14.68 -6.44
C ILE A 188 23.83 -14.81 -5.49
N THR A 189 24.69 -13.81 -5.48
CA THR A 189 25.83 -13.78 -4.55
C THR A 189 25.42 -13.06 -3.26
N LEU A 190 25.39 -13.80 -2.15
CA LEU A 190 25.15 -13.30 -0.81
C LEU A 190 26.48 -13.24 -0.06
N ALA A 191 27.07 -12.04 0.01
CA ALA A 191 28.43 -11.80 0.48
C ALA A 191 29.48 -12.61 -0.30
N ALA A 192 29.96 -13.72 0.25
CA ALA A 192 30.96 -14.59 -0.38
C ALA A 192 30.38 -15.96 -0.81
N GLN A 193 29.07 -16.16 -0.69
CA GLN A 193 28.39 -17.42 -0.99
C GLN A 193 27.42 -17.23 -2.15
N MET A 194 27.31 -18.26 -3.00
CA MET A 194 26.34 -18.29 -4.08
C MET A 194 25.09 -19.04 -3.60
N ALA A 195 23.96 -18.35 -3.62
CA ALA A 195 22.64 -18.93 -3.39
C ALA A 195 21.93 -19.16 -4.72
N GLN A 196 21.20 -20.26 -4.83
CA GLN A 196 20.28 -20.53 -5.92
C GLN A 196 18.85 -20.32 -5.44
N ALA A 197 18.00 -19.77 -6.29
CA ALA A 197 16.57 -19.64 -6.03
C ALA A 197 15.74 -20.20 -7.19
N SER A 198 14.72 -20.97 -6.84
CA SER A 198 13.67 -21.37 -7.79
C SER A 198 12.65 -20.25 -7.92
N VAL A 199 11.97 -20.20 -9.07
CA VAL A 199 10.89 -19.26 -9.34
C VAL A 199 9.55 -19.99 -9.28
N TRP A 200 8.63 -19.47 -8.46
CA TRP A 200 7.24 -19.92 -8.38
C TRP A 200 6.33 -18.89 -9.02
N ARG A 201 5.28 -19.33 -9.70
CA ARG A 201 4.26 -18.49 -10.34
C ARG A 201 2.90 -18.70 -9.68
N ALA A 202 2.25 -17.61 -9.31
CA ALA A 202 0.82 -17.54 -9.03
C ALA A 202 0.13 -16.73 -10.14
N ARG A 203 -1.00 -17.21 -10.66
CA ARG A 203 -1.83 -16.44 -11.58
C ARG A 203 -2.87 -15.62 -10.83
N ILE A 204 -3.07 -14.36 -11.21
CA ILE A 204 -4.09 -13.45 -10.67
C ILE A 204 -4.90 -12.91 -11.85
N GLY A 205 -5.98 -13.61 -12.21
CA GLY A 205 -6.71 -13.33 -13.45
C GLY A 205 -5.76 -13.50 -14.65
N PRO A 206 -5.56 -12.48 -15.51
CA PRO A 206 -4.62 -12.52 -16.63
C PRO A 206 -3.18 -12.11 -16.26
N ASN A 207 -2.91 -11.71 -15.01
CA ASN A 207 -1.60 -11.25 -14.56
C ASN A 207 -0.87 -12.35 -13.78
N ASP A 208 0.46 -12.23 -13.68
CA ASP A 208 1.31 -13.19 -12.99
C ASP A 208 2.03 -12.53 -11.78
N LEU A 209 2.21 -13.31 -10.72
CA LEU A 209 3.09 -13.01 -9.59
C LEU A 209 4.18 -14.08 -9.54
N TYR A 210 5.44 -13.63 -9.52
CA TYR A 210 6.61 -14.48 -9.37
C TYR A 210 7.18 -14.37 -7.96
N LEU A 211 7.36 -15.52 -7.30
CA LEU A 211 7.90 -15.61 -5.95
C LEU A 211 9.20 -16.42 -5.95
N LEU A 212 10.27 -15.84 -5.41
CA LEU A 212 11.58 -16.47 -5.34
C LEU A 212 11.74 -17.29 -4.05
N ASP A 213 12.37 -18.45 -4.18
CA ASP A 213 12.54 -19.42 -3.10
C ASP A 213 13.91 -20.10 -3.14
N THR A 214 14.74 -19.87 -2.12
CA THR A 214 16.04 -20.54 -1.95
C THR A 214 15.94 -21.96 -1.39
N HIS A 215 14.73 -22.43 -1.03
CA HIS A 215 14.54 -23.79 -0.56
C HIS A 215 14.50 -24.80 -1.73
N ILE A 216 15.69 -25.24 -2.15
CA ILE A 216 15.86 -26.23 -3.22
C ILE A 216 15.89 -27.65 -2.64
N PRO A 217 15.05 -28.58 -3.14
CA PRO A 217 15.03 -29.97 -2.67
C PRO A 217 16.41 -30.64 -2.77
N GLY A 218 16.89 -31.22 -1.66
CA GLY A 218 18.16 -31.96 -1.59
C GLY A 218 19.39 -31.11 -1.31
N GLU A 219 19.27 -29.78 -1.35
CA GLU A 219 20.29 -28.87 -0.83
C GLU A 219 20.04 -28.61 0.66
N HIS A 220 21.10 -28.34 1.42
CA HIS A 220 21.01 -27.98 2.83
C HIS A 220 22.10 -26.94 3.15
N GLY A 221 21.71 -25.77 3.65
CA GLY A 221 22.65 -24.69 3.94
C GLY A 221 21.99 -23.44 4.54
N PRO A 222 22.79 -22.50 5.04
CA PRO A 222 22.30 -21.25 5.64
C PRO A 222 21.51 -20.38 4.64
N ASP A 223 21.72 -20.54 3.34
CA ASP A 223 21.02 -19.80 2.28
C ASP A 223 19.52 -20.14 2.20
N GLN A 224 19.11 -21.32 2.68
CA GLN A 224 17.70 -21.70 2.75
C GLN A 224 16.92 -20.89 3.80
N LEU A 225 17.61 -20.25 4.74
CA LEU A 225 16.99 -19.45 5.79
C LEU A 225 16.53 -18.07 5.29
N VAL A 226 16.99 -17.64 4.11
CA VAL A 226 16.55 -16.37 3.50
C VAL A 226 15.03 -16.33 3.35
N ASN A 227 14.42 -17.45 2.98
CA ASN A 227 12.99 -17.59 2.78
C ASN A 227 12.23 -18.18 3.99
N ASP A 228 12.80 -18.24 5.20
CA ASP A 228 12.12 -18.86 6.35
C ASP A 228 10.82 -18.11 6.70
N ARG A 229 10.93 -16.81 7.05
CA ARG A 229 9.80 -16.01 7.58
C ARG A 229 9.78 -14.61 7.03
N LEU A 230 8.56 -14.11 6.81
CA LEU A 230 8.32 -12.71 6.52
C LEU A 230 8.63 -11.86 7.76
N TYR A 231 9.51 -10.88 7.62
CA TYR A 231 9.92 -9.97 8.70
C TYR A 231 10.49 -10.70 9.94
N GLY A 232 11.17 -11.82 9.71
CA GLY A 232 11.96 -12.51 10.74
C GLY A 232 13.44 -12.06 10.74
N GLY A 233 14.14 -12.41 11.82
CA GLY A 233 15.59 -12.20 11.94
C GLY A 233 16.01 -10.77 12.29
N GLY A 234 17.32 -10.51 12.17
CA GLY A 234 17.93 -9.18 12.33
C GLY A 234 18.35 -8.58 10.99
N SER A 235 19.25 -7.60 11.03
CA SER A 235 19.75 -6.90 9.83
C SER A 235 20.40 -7.84 8.80
N GLU A 236 21.03 -8.93 9.25
CA GLU A 236 21.71 -9.90 8.39
C GLU A 236 20.70 -10.73 7.56
N GLU A 237 19.62 -11.23 8.18
CA GLU A 237 18.55 -11.91 7.44
C GLU A 237 17.83 -10.92 6.50
N ARG A 238 17.60 -9.69 6.96
CA ARG A 238 16.88 -8.67 6.20
C ARG A 238 17.63 -8.28 4.92
N ILE A 239 18.93 -7.99 4.98
CA ILE A 239 19.70 -7.63 3.77
C ILE A 239 19.73 -8.80 2.76
N ARG A 240 19.78 -10.05 3.22
CA ARG A 240 19.70 -11.23 2.33
C ARG A 240 18.35 -11.32 1.62
N GLN A 241 17.26 -11.09 2.34
CA GLN A 241 15.91 -11.07 1.75
C GLN A 241 15.77 -9.95 0.72
N GLU A 242 16.23 -8.75 1.03
CA GLU A 242 16.13 -7.60 0.12
C GLU A 242 17.02 -7.76 -1.11
N MET A 243 18.21 -8.38 -0.97
CA MET A 243 19.03 -8.77 -2.13
C MET A 243 18.35 -9.85 -2.97
N LEU A 244 17.76 -10.87 -2.36
CA LEU A 244 17.00 -11.89 -3.08
C LEU A 244 15.82 -11.27 -3.84
N LEU A 245 15.09 -10.33 -3.22
CA LEU A 245 13.96 -9.65 -3.82
C LEU A 245 14.40 -8.74 -4.98
N GLY A 246 15.37 -7.86 -4.75
CA GLY A 246 15.83 -6.89 -5.75
C GLY A 246 16.68 -7.52 -6.85
N VAL A 247 17.83 -8.10 -6.48
CA VAL A 247 18.80 -8.71 -7.42
C VAL A 247 18.22 -9.98 -8.03
N GLY A 248 17.74 -10.89 -7.19
CA GLY A 248 17.15 -12.15 -7.65
C GLY A 248 15.91 -11.94 -8.49
N GLY A 249 15.00 -11.06 -8.04
CA GLY A 249 13.78 -10.75 -8.77
C GLY A 249 14.04 -10.18 -10.17
N PHE A 250 15.01 -9.29 -10.32
CA PHE A 250 15.41 -8.79 -11.65
C PHE A 250 15.95 -9.90 -12.55
N ARG A 251 16.87 -10.73 -12.02
CA ARG A 251 17.43 -11.87 -12.77
C ARG A 251 16.34 -12.86 -13.17
N ALA A 252 15.33 -13.06 -12.33
CA ALA A 252 14.18 -13.92 -12.64
C ALA A 252 13.37 -13.37 -13.81
N LEU A 253 13.05 -12.06 -13.82
CA LEU A 253 12.35 -11.43 -14.94
C LEU A 253 13.11 -11.60 -16.26
N ARG A 254 14.43 -11.41 -16.23
CA ARG A 254 15.28 -11.61 -17.43
C ARG A 254 15.30 -13.07 -17.88
N ALA A 255 15.44 -14.02 -16.96
CA ALA A 255 15.41 -15.45 -17.27
C ALA A 255 14.04 -15.91 -17.82
N LEU A 256 12.95 -15.26 -17.39
CA LEU A 256 11.61 -15.47 -17.91
C LEU A 256 11.38 -14.84 -19.31
N GLY A 257 12.30 -14.00 -19.79
CA GLY A 257 12.14 -13.25 -21.03
C GLY A 257 11.10 -12.12 -20.92
N LEU A 258 10.86 -11.59 -19.72
CA LEU A 258 9.93 -10.49 -19.49
C LEU A 258 10.62 -9.14 -19.65
N ASP A 259 10.24 -8.41 -20.70
CA ASP A 259 10.79 -7.09 -21.02
C ASP A 259 9.99 -5.98 -20.32
N ALA A 260 10.24 -5.81 -19.02
CA ALA A 260 9.59 -4.76 -18.22
C ALA A 260 10.18 -3.39 -18.55
N GLN A 261 9.31 -2.43 -18.89
CA GLN A 261 9.69 -1.05 -19.22
C GLN A 261 9.65 -0.14 -17.99
N VAL A 262 8.91 -0.52 -16.94
CA VAL A 262 8.81 0.24 -15.68
C VAL A 262 9.02 -0.70 -14.51
N PHE A 263 9.82 -0.26 -13.54
CA PHE A 263 10.10 -0.98 -12.31
C PHE A 263 9.58 -0.16 -11.12
N HIS A 264 8.60 -0.71 -10.41
CA HIS A 264 7.95 -0.05 -9.29
C HIS A 264 8.38 -0.72 -7.97
N LEU A 265 9.05 0.05 -7.12
CA LEU A 265 9.40 -0.30 -5.75
C LEU A 265 8.26 0.04 -4.78
N ASN A 266 7.63 -0.99 -4.20
CA ASN A 266 6.66 -0.83 -3.12
C ASN A 266 7.41 -0.77 -1.76
N GLU A 267 7.73 0.45 -1.31
CA GLU A 267 8.68 0.73 -0.23
C GLU A 267 10.14 0.36 -0.60
N GLY A 268 11.09 0.73 0.26
CA GLY A 268 12.54 0.58 -0.01
C GLY A 268 13.03 -0.87 -0.13
N HIS A 269 12.24 -1.87 0.27
CA HIS A 269 12.64 -3.27 0.44
C HIS A 269 13.27 -3.93 -0.80
N ALA A 270 12.92 -3.48 -2.00
CA ALA A 270 13.48 -3.99 -3.25
C ALA A 270 14.55 -3.06 -3.84
N GLY A 271 15.05 -2.08 -3.08
CA GLY A 271 15.96 -1.03 -3.55
C GLY A 271 17.20 -1.56 -4.26
N PHE A 272 17.77 -2.68 -3.81
CA PHE A 272 18.93 -3.32 -4.44
C PHE A 272 18.70 -3.78 -5.89
N LEU A 273 17.45 -3.82 -6.37
CA LEU A 273 17.10 -3.92 -7.79
C LEU A 273 17.88 -2.91 -8.63
N THR A 274 17.96 -1.66 -8.16
CA THR A 274 18.63 -0.56 -8.87
C THR A 274 20.12 -0.84 -9.08
N LEU A 275 20.82 -1.39 -8.08
CA LEU A 275 22.24 -1.74 -8.17
C LEU A 275 22.50 -2.89 -9.15
N GLU A 276 21.62 -3.89 -9.20
CA GLU A 276 21.74 -4.97 -10.19
C GLU A 276 21.46 -4.48 -11.61
N ARG A 277 20.49 -3.57 -11.78
CA ARG A 277 20.23 -2.94 -13.08
C ARG A 277 21.42 -2.09 -13.54
N ILE A 278 22.03 -1.32 -12.63
CA ILE A 278 23.27 -0.56 -12.91
C ILE A 278 24.38 -1.52 -13.33
N ARG A 279 24.58 -2.63 -12.60
CA ARG A 279 25.59 -3.65 -12.96
C ARG A 279 25.40 -4.15 -14.39
N VAL A 280 24.16 -4.51 -14.74
CA VAL A 280 23.81 -5.01 -16.07
C VAL A 280 24.10 -3.95 -17.13
N ALA A 281 23.63 -2.72 -16.94
CA ALA A 281 23.87 -1.63 -17.89
C ALA A 281 25.37 -1.34 -18.11
N MET A 282 26.18 -1.43 -17.04
CA MET A 282 27.64 -1.30 -17.17
C MET A 282 28.28 -2.48 -17.91
N SER A 283 27.86 -3.71 -17.60
CA SER A 283 28.49 -4.92 -18.11
C SER A 283 28.06 -5.32 -19.53
N GLU A 284 26.81 -5.02 -19.91
CA GLU A 284 26.20 -5.44 -21.17
C GLU A 284 26.09 -4.27 -22.17
N ASP A 285 25.73 -3.07 -21.69
CA ASP A 285 25.55 -1.88 -22.54
C ASP A 285 26.81 -0.99 -22.58
N GLY A 286 27.83 -1.32 -21.78
CA GLY A 286 29.12 -0.63 -21.76
C GLY A 286 29.06 0.80 -21.20
N LEU A 287 28.03 1.10 -20.41
CA LEU A 287 27.88 2.40 -19.76
C LEU A 287 28.85 2.55 -18.58
N SER A 288 29.32 3.78 -18.34
CA SER A 288 29.97 4.14 -17.07
C SER A 288 28.95 4.14 -15.93
N PHE A 289 29.43 4.19 -14.68
CA PHE A 289 28.55 4.18 -13.51
C PHE A 289 27.53 5.33 -13.52
N ASP A 290 27.95 6.56 -13.82
CA ASP A 290 27.06 7.72 -13.82
C ASP A 290 26.05 7.67 -14.98
N GLU A 291 26.46 7.16 -16.15
CA GLU A 291 25.56 6.91 -17.28
C GLU A 291 24.53 5.83 -16.95
N ALA A 292 24.97 4.73 -16.31
CA ALA A 292 24.10 3.64 -15.88
C ALA A 292 23.10 4.10 -14.81
N VAL A 293 23.49 5.01 -13.90
CA VAL A 293 22.57 5.62 -12.93
C VAL A 293 21.45 6.39 -13.66
N GLU A 294 21.76 7.22 -14.65
CA GLU A 294 20.73 7.97 -15.39
C GLU A 294 19.81 7.05 -16.21
N SER A 295 20.40 6.05 -16.88
CA SER A 295 19.64 5.02 -17.62
C SER A 295 18.65 4.29 -16.70
N VAL A 296 19.12 3.79 -15.56
CA VAL A 296 18.26 3.06 -14.61
C VAL A 296 17.20 3.97 -14.03
N ARG A 297 17.58 5.18 -13.60
CA ARG A 297 16.68 6.15 -12.97
C ARG A 297 15.49 6.50 -13.85
N ALA A 298 15.68 6.59 -15.16
CA ALA A 298 14.62 6.95 -16.11
C ALA A 298 13.41 6.01 -16.10
N SER A 299 13.56 4.76 -15.65
CA SER A 299 12.51 3.73 -15.70
C SER A 299 12.09 3.19 -14.33
N MET A 300 12.46 3.88 -13.24
CA MET A 300 12.22 3.47 -11.85
C MET A 300 11.23 4.39 -11.14
N LEU A 301 10.27 3.80 -10.43
CA LEU A 301 9.29 4.46 -9.56
C LEU A 301 9.43 3.96 -8.12
N PHE A 302 9.41 4.88 -7.14
CA PHE A 302 9.45 4.57 -5.71
C PHE A 302 8.19 5.05 -4.97
N THR A 303 7.46 4.13 -4.34
CA THR A 303 6.38 4.50 -3.42
C THR A 303 6.83 4.32 -1.98
N THR A 304 6.69 5.36 -1.15
CA THR A 304 6.93 5.27 0.30
C THR A 304 5.63 5.10 1.08
N HIS A 305 5.62 4.20 2.06
CA HIS A 305 4.46 3.86 2.91
C HIS A 305 4.68 4.20 4.38
N THR A 306 5.87 4.68 4.71
CA THR A 306 6.33 4.80 6.09
C THR A 306 6.21 6.26 6.56
N PRO A 307 5.36 6.57 7.54
CA PRO A 307 5.15 7.94 8.02
C PRO A 307 6.22 8.39 9.05
N VAL A 308 7.10 7.48 9.47
CA VAL A 308 8.10 7.74 10.51
C VAL A 308 9.47 7.15 10.19
N PRO A 309 10.58 7.84 10.50
CA PRO A 309 11.92 7.35 10.21
C PRO A 309 12.18 5.94 10.74
N ALA A 310 11.67 5.59 11.92
CA ALA A 310 11.90 4.29 12.57
C ALA A 310 11.38 3.07 11.78
N GLY A 311 10.49 3.27 10.80
CA GLY A 311 9.99 2.19 9.93
C GLY A 311 10.81 1.96 8.66
N ILE A 312 11.81 2.80 8.38
CA ILE A 312 12.66 2.71 7.19
C ILE A 312 13.83 1.75 7.44
N ASP A 313 14.10 0.88 6.46
CA ASP A 313 15.22 -0.05 6.52
C ASP A 313 16.57 0.68 6.50
N ARG A 314 17.31 0.48 7.59
CA ARG A 314 18.66 1.01 7.83
C ARG A 314 19.62 -0.14 8.12
N PHE A 315 20.71 -0.19 7.38
CA PHE A 315 21.75 -1.19 7.56
C PHE A 315 23.05 -0.55 8.06
N PRO A 316 23.83 -1.24 8.89
CA PRO A 316 25.23 -0.87 9.11
C PRO A 316 26.00 -0.84 7.78
N ARG A 317 26.82 0.20 7.55
CA ARG A 317 27.59 0.32 6.29
C ARG A 317 28.58 -0.81 6.08
N ASP A 318 29.17 -1.35 7.15
CA ASP A 318 30.07 -2.50 7.08
C ASP A 318 29.34 -3.78 6.63
N LEU A 319 28.06 -3.92 6.99
CA LEU A 319 27.21 -5.00 6.50
C LEU A 319 26.99 -4.85 4.99
N VAL A 320 26.58 -3.68 4.51
CA VAL A 320 26.40 -3.43 3.07
C VAL A 320 27.71 -3.65 2.31
N ALA A 321 28.83 -3.14 2.82
CA ALA A 321 30.13 -3.30 2.21
C ALA A 321 30.54 -4.78 2.06
N ARG A 322 30.25 -5.60 3.08
CA ARG A 322 30.50 -7.05 3.03
C ARG A 322 29.67 -7.74 1.94
N TYR A 323 28.40 -7.38 1.80
CA TYR A 323 27.48 -8.00 0.85
C TYR A 323 27.67 -7.53 -0.60
N PHE A 324 28.20 -6.33 -0.81
CA PHE A 324 28.45 -5.75 -2.13
C PHE A 324 29.94 -5.70 -2.52
N ALA A 325 30.84 -6.32 -1.75
CA ALA A 325 32.26 -6.40 -2.09
C ALA A 325 32.51 -7.05 -3.46
N TRP A 326 31.78 -8.13 -3.78
CA TRP A 326 31.84 -8.77 -5.10
C TRP A 326 31.37 -7.84 -6.21
N TRP A 327 30.31 -7.07 -5.96
CA TRP A 327 29.72 -6.15 -6.93
C TRP A 327 30.68 -5.02 -7.27
N CYS A 328 31.37 -4.44 -6.28
CA CYS A 328 32.41 -3.44 -6.50
C CYS A 328 33.62 -4.02 -7.27
N ALA A 329 34.01 -5.27 -6.96
CA ALA A 329 35.11 -5.93 -7.67
C ALA A 329 34.78 -6.20 -9.14
N GLU A 330 33.53 -6.53 -9.46
CA GLU A 330 33.07 -6.80 -10.83
C GLU A 330 32.87 -5.51 -11.64
N THR A 331 32.23 -4.50 -11.05
CA THR A 331 31.89 -3.23 -11.74
C THR A 331 33.05 -2.24 -11.78
N GLY A 332 34.04 -2.38 -10.90
CA GLY A 332 35.12 -1.40 -10.71
C GLY A 332 34.70 -0.14 -9.95
N VAL A 333 33.46 -0.06 -9.48
CA VAL A 333 32.96 1.08 -8.69
C VAL A 333 33.53 1.03 -7.28
N ALA A 334 34.06 2.16 -6.80
CA ALA A 334 34.59 2.25 -5.45
C ALA A 334 33.49 2.01 -4.39
N MET A 335 33.83 1.28 -3.33
CA MET A 335 32.88 0.97 -2.25
C MET A 335 32.27 2.25 -1.62
N ASP A 336 33.08 3.30 -1.46
CA ASP A 336 32.58 4.58 -0.91
C ASP A 336 31.55 5.25 -1.82
N THR A 337 31.68 5.11 -3.14
CA THR A 337 30.69 5.60 -4.11
C THR A 337 29.37 4.85 -3.95
N LEU A 338 29.39 3.51 -3.84
CA LEU A 338 28.19 2.73 -3.58
C LEU A 338 27.54 3.11 -2.24
N LEU A 339 28.33 3.19 -1.17
CA LEU A 339 27.83 3.52 0.16
C LEU A 339 27.27 4.94 0.24
N ALA A 340 27.78 5.88 -0.57
CA ALA A 340 27.25 7.25 -0.64
C ALA A 340 25.79 7.28 -1.13
N LEU A 341 25.36 6.31 -1.95
CA LEU A 341 23.98 6.22 -2.43
C LEU A 341 22.97 6.04 -1.31
N GLY A 342 23.33 5.38 -0.20
CA GLY A 342 22.47 5.20 0.98
C GLY A 342 22.74 6.20 2.11
N SER A 343 23.62 7.17 1.92
CA SER A 343 24.00 8.11 3.00
C SER A 343 22.85 9.05 3.38
N GLU A 344 22.68 9.32 4.68
CA GLU A 344 21.75 10.33 5.21
C GLU A 344 22.51 11.66 5.40
N PRO A 345 22.14 12.75 4.70
CA PRO A 345 22.76 14.05 4.95
C PRO A 345 22.53 14.50 6.40
N ALA A 346 23.61 14.81 7.12
CA ALA A 346 23.61 15.11 8.56
C ALA A 346 23.08 13.99 9.49
N GLY A 347 22.90 12.76 8.97
CA GLY A 347 22.51 11.58 9.75
C GLY A 347 23.69 10.80 10.33
N ASP A 348 23.44 9.56 10.78
CA ASP A 348 24.51 8.69 11.28
C ASP A 348 25.42 8.24 10.12
N PRO A 349 26.71 8.60 10.10
CA PRO A 349 27.62 8.27 9.01
C PRO A 349 27.90 6.76 8.87
N ASN A 350 27.53 5.95 9.85
CA ASN A 350 27.69 4.49 9.85
C ASN A 350 26.45 3.75 9.32
N VAL A 351 25.39 4.47 8.97
CA VAL A 351 24.14 3.92 8.46
C VAL A 351 24.06 4.03 6.95
N PHE A 352 23.50 2.99 6.34
CA PHE A 352 23.04 2.96 4.96
C PHE A 352 21.51 2.89 4.96
N ASN A 353 20.85 3.95 4.50
CA ASN A 353 19.41 4.06 4.42
C ASN A 353 18.93 3.68 3.02
N LEU A 354 18.12 2.61 2.94
CA LEU A 354 17.70 2.07 1.65
C LEU A 354 16.67 2.97 0.94
N ALA A 355 15.81 3.67 1.68
CA ALA A 355 14.89 4.65 1.10
C ALA A 355 15.63 5.85 0.50
N HIS A 356 16.73 6.31 1.12
CA HIS A 356 17.57 7.37 0.54
C HIS A 356 18.22 6.91 -0.77
N MET A 357 18.68 5.66 -0.84
CA MET A 357 19.17 5.07 -2.09
C MET A 357 18.07 5.01 -3.14
N SER A 358 16.88 4.53 -2.78
CA SER A 358 15.74 4.46 -3.69
C SER A 358 15.36 5.84 -4.23
N LEU A 359 15.31 6.89 -3.41
CA LEU A 359 15.00 8.25 -3.85
C LEU A 359 16.07 8.84 -4.78
N ARG A 360 17.35 8.47 -4.62
CA ARG A 360 18.43 8.91 -5.52
C ARG A 360 18.41 8.17 -6.86
N LEU A 361 18.01 6.89 -6.86
CA LEU A 361 18.08 6.01 -8.02
C LEU A 361 16.73 5.81 -8.74
N CYS A 362 15.64 6.38 -8.22
CA CYS A 362 14.33 6.40 -8.88
C CYS A 362 14.07 7.77 -9.52
N GLY A 363 13.54 7.75 -10.74
CA GLY A 363 13.23 8.97 -11.48
C GLY A 363 11.88 9.56 -11.14
N ASP A 364 11.09 8.87 -10.33
CA ASP A 364 9.79 9.31 -9.83
C ASP A 364 9.53 8.71 -8.44
N ALA A 365 8.78 9.44 -7.61
CA ALA A 365 8.43 9.03 -6.26
C ALA A 365 7.09 9.57 -5.78
N ASN A 366 6.37 8.78 -5.00
CA ASN A 366 5.11 9.19 -4.38
C ASN A 366 4.87 8.62 -2.97
N ALA A 367 4.08 9.35 -2.22
CA ALA A 367 3.41 8.96 -0.98
C ALA A 367 2.03 8.34 -1.28
N VAL A 368 1.34 7.91 -0.22
CA VAL A 368 0.14 7.04 -0.29
C VAL A 368 -1.16 7.69 0.22
N SER A 369 -1.09 8.97 0.57
CA SER A 369 -2.20 9.90 0.82
C SER A 369 -1.67 11.34 0.74
N ILE A 370 -2.55 12.34 0.67
CA ILE A 370 -2.16 13.75 0.59
C ILE A 370 -1.31 14.16 1.81
N LEU A 371 -1.84 13.94 3.02
CA LEU A 371 -1.12 14.28 4.27
C LEU A 371 0.22 13.53 4.38
N HIS A 372 0.28 12.28 3.92
CA HIS A 372 1.54 11.54 3.90
C HIS A 372 2.55 12.10 2.90
N GLY A 373 2.09 12.74 1.82
CA GLY A 373 2.95 13.50 0.92
C GLY A 373 3.71 14.60 1.67
N ASP A 374 3.00 15.37 2.47
CA ASP A 374 3.60 16.47 3.28
C ASP A 374 4.58 15.92 4.33
N VAL A 375 4.21 14.83 5.01
CA VAL A 375 5.08 14.14 5.97
C VAL A 375 6.33 13.58 5.27
N SER A 376 6.18 12.96 4.10
CA SER A 376 7.29 12.37 3.35
C SER A 376 8.25 13.43 2.83
N ARG A 377 7.73 14.53 2.25
CA ARG A 377 8.55 15.68 1.81
C ARG A 377 9.37 16.24 2.98
N SER A 378 8.73 16.43 4.13
CA SER A 378 9.41 16.90 5.35
C SER A 378 10.51 15.91 5.80
N MET A 379 10.17 14.63 5.87
CA MET A 379 11.07 13.56 6.34
C MET A 379 12.32 13.37 5.47
N PHE A 380 12.19 13.56 4.15
CA PHE A 380 13.28 13.38 3.18
C PHE A 380 13.88 14.69 2.67
N SER A 381 13.48 15.83 3.23
CA SER A 381 13.94 17.17 2.81
C SER A 381 15.45 17.32 2.83
N SER A 382 16.17 16.58 3.69
CA SER A 382 17.63 16.58 3.74
C SER A 382 18.31 16.15 2.43
N LEU A 383 17.62 15.41 1.55
CA LEU A 383 18.13 15.05 0.22
C LEU A 383 18.09 16.21 -0.79
N TRP A 384 17.30 17.24 -0.52
CA TRP A 384 17.14 18.46 -1.31
C TRP A 384 17.45 19.69 -0.46
N PRO A 385 18.72 19.90 -0.07
CA PRO A 385 19.10 21.05 0.74
C PRO A 385 18.74 22.35 0.00
N ASP A 386 18.35 23.38 0.74
CA ASP A 386 17.92 24.70 0.23
C ASP A 386 16.57 24.71 -0.54
N PHE A 387 15.90 23.56 -0.70
CA PHE A 387 14.56 23.51 -1.29
C PHE A 387 13.49 23.82 -0.23
N PRO A 388 12.44 24.58 -0.58
CA PRO A 388 11.20 24.56 0.17
C PRO A 388 10.67 23.12 0.28
N VAL A 389 10.10 22.76 1.42
CA VAL A 389 9.59 21.40 1.65
C VAL A 389 8.56 20.99 0.58
N ASP A 390 7.72 21.93 0.15
CA ASP A 390 6.69 21.68 -0.87
C ASP A 390 7.25 21.40 -2.27
N ASP A 391 8.49 21.82 -2.54
CA ASP A 391 9.19 21.54 -3.81
C ASP A 391 9.93 20.19 -3.81
N VAL A 392 10.02 19.49 -2.67
CA VAL A 392 10.62 18.15 -2.60
C VAL A 392 9.80 17.20 -3.51
N PRO A 393 10.42 16.50 -4.48
CA PRO A 393 9.71 15.85 -5.58
C PRO A 393 9.06 14.51 -5.22
N ILE A 394 8.28 14.48 -4.14
CA ILE A 394 7.49 13.34 -3.67
C ILE A 394 6.00 13.70 -3.84
N GLY A 395 5.37 13.11 -4.85
CA GLY A 395 3.94 13.26 -5.11
C GLY A 395 3.06 12.46 -4.13
N ALA A 396 1.76 12.37 -4.40
CA ALA A 396 0.86 11.52 -3.63
C ALA A 396 -0.13 10.79 -4.55
N VAL A 397 -0.21 9.47 -4.39
CA VAL A 397 -1.25 8.61 -4.97
C VAL A 397 -2.00 7.97 -3.83
N THR A 398 -3.19 8.49 -3.51
CA THR A 398 -3.95 7.97 -2.37
C THR A 398 -4.31 6.51 -2.60
N ASN A 399 -4.07 5.65 -1.60
CA ASN A 399 -4.40 4.23 -1.74
C ASN A 399 -5.88 3.98 -2.09
N GLY A 400 -6.15 2.80 -2.64
CA GLY A 400 -7.50 2.28 -2.83
C GLY A 400 -7.57 0.81 -2.45
N VAL A 401 -8.79 0.29 -2.34
CA VAL A 401 -9.05 -1.09 -1.92
C VAL A 401 -9.84 -1.85 -2.97
N HIS A 402 -9.56 -3.15 -3.09
CA HIS A 402 -10.17 -3.96 -4.14
C HIS A 402 -11.63 -4.30 -3.82
N ALA A 403 -12.55 -3.57 -4.43
CA ALA A 403 -13.97 -3.64 -4.09
C ALA A 403 -14.58 -5.06 -4.27
N PRO A 404 -14.32 -5.81 -5.36
CA PRO A 404 -14.81 -7.19 -5.48
C PRO A 404 -14.32 -8.16 -4.38
N THR A 405 -13.20 -7.84 -3.72
CA THR A 405 -12.72 -8.59 -2.56
C THR A 405 -13.46 -8.20 -1.28
N PHE A 406 -13.61 -6.90 -1.00
CA PHE A 406 -14.06 -6.43 0.31
C PHE A 406 -15.54 -6.07 0.41
N MET A 407 -16.20 -5.72 -0.69
CA MET A 407 -17.62 -5.31 -0.71
C MET A 407 -18.55 -6.52 -0.52
N ALA A 408 -19.59 -6.35 0.27
CA ALA A 408 -20.66 -7.32 0.47
C ALA A 408 -21.56 -7.41 -0.77
N ASP A 409 -22.10 -8.59 -1.03
CA ASP A 409 -22.88 -8.86 -2.25
C ASP A 409 -24.16 -8.00 -2.26
N GLU A 410 -24.75 -7.74 -1.09
CA GLU A 410 -25.91 -6.87 -0.92
C GLU A 410 -25.61 -5.40 -1.28
N ILE A 411 -24.39 -4.93 -0.99
CA ILE A 411 -23.96 -3.56 -1.34
C ILE A 411 -23.65 -3.48 -2.83
N THR A 412 -22.98 -4.50 -3.38
CA THR A 412 -22.74 -4.60 -4.82
C THR A 412 -24.06 -4.57 -5.59
N GLN A 413 -25.08 -5.31 -5.15
CA GLN A 413 -26.40 -5.31 -5.78
C GLN A 413 -27.03 -3.91 -5.81
N LEU A 414 -26.93 -3.14 -4.72
CA LEU A 414 -27.42 -1.76 -4.70
C LEU A 414 -26.68 -0.88 -5.71
N LEU A 415 -25.36 -1.04 -5.87
CA LEU A 415 -24.60 -0.31 -6.88
C LEU A 415 -24.97 -0.76 -8.29
N ASP A 416 -25.11 -2.06 -8.54
CA ASP A 416 -25.48 -2.60 -9.85
C ASP A 416 -26.87 -2.13 -10.31
N GLU A 417 -27.84 -2.07 -9.39
CA GLU A 417 -29.21 -1.64 -9.69
C GLU A 417 -29.32 -0.12 -9.91
N ASN A 418 -28.58 0.69 -9.14
CA ASN A 418 -28.75 2.14 -9.14
C ASN A 418 -27.69 2.87 -9.98
N VAL A 419 -26.43 2.48 -9.82
CA VAL A 419 -25.30 3.06 -10.57
C VAL A 419 -25.15 2.32 -11.90
N GLY A 420 -25.20 0.98 -11.90
CA GLY A 420 -25.02 0.11 -13.06
C GLY A 420 -23.79 -0.79 -12.90
N PRO A 421 -23.74 -1.98 -13.55
CA PRO A 421 -22.68 -2.98 -13.33
C PRO A 421 -21.27 -2.55 -13.74
N ASP A 422 -21.16 -1.47 -14.52
CA ASP A 422 -19.91 -0.81 -14.90
C ASP A 422 -19.46 0.26 -13.89
N TRP A 423 -20.09 0.34 -12.71
CA TRP A 423 -19.74 1.28 -11.66
C TRP A 423 -18.25 1.29 -11.28
N PRO A 424 -17.45 0.19 -11.36
CA PRO A 424 -16.03 0.25 -11.01
C PRO A 424 -15.19 1.17 -11.91
N THR A 425 -15.69 1.53 -13.09
CA THR A 425 -15.04 2.48 -14.01
C THR A 425 -15.91 3.71 -14.28
N ALA A 426 -17.06 3.83 -13.60
CA ALA A 426 -17.97 4.95 -13.77
C ALA A 426 -17.40 6.25 -13.19
N ALA A 427 -17.83 7.37 -13.78
CA ALA A 427 -17.52 8.69 -13.27
C ALA A 427 -18.15 8.91 -11.88
N PRO A 428 -17.48 9.64 -10.96
CA PRO A 428 -17.96 9.86 -9.59
C PRO A 428 -19.39 10.41 -9.51
N GLU A 429 -19.81 11.26 -10.46
CA GLU A 429 -21.12 11.91 -10.46
C GLU A 429 -22.28 10.92 -10.59
N ARG A 430 -22.04 9.76 -11.21
CA ARG A 430 -23.04 8.71 -11.40
C ARG A 430 -23.43 8.05 -10.09
N PHE A 431 -22.55 8.09 -9.08
CA PHE A 431 -22.82 7.49 -7.77
C PHE A 431 -23.92 8.22 -7.00
N ARG A 432 -24.31 9.44 -7.38
CA ARG A 432 -25.51 10.11 -6.84
C ARG A 432 -26.77 9.26 -7.02
N ALA A 433 -26.81 8.38 -8.02
CA ALA A 433 -27.94 7.48 -8.25
C ALA A 433 -28.22 6.54 -7.06
N ILE A 434 -27.25 6.31 -6.15
CA ILE A 434 -27.46 5.46 -4.97
C ILE A 434 -28.61 5.96 -4.07
N HIS A 435 -28.90 7.27 -4.08
CA HIS A 435 -30.01 7.88 -3.33
C HIS A 435 -31.40 7.50 -3.87
N ALA A 436 -31.49 6.80 -5.01
CA ALA A 436 -32.73 6.18 -5.45
C ALA A 436 -33.09 4.92 -4.63
N SER A 437 -32.14 4.35 -3.88
CA SER A 437 -32.41 3.29 -2.92
C SER A 437 -33.29 3.80 -1.78
N THR A 438 -34.29 3.01 -1.40
CA THR A 438 -35.10 3.31 -0.21
C THR A 438 -34.29 3.06 1.07
N ASP A 439 -34.65 3.75 2.16
CA ASP A 439 -34.04 3.52 3.47
C ASP A 439 -34.18 2.05 3.93
N ALA A 440 -35.28 1.40 3.55
CA ALA A 440 -35.51 -0.02 3.84
C ALA A 440 -34.52 -0.94 3.12
N GLN A 441 -34.16 -0.65 1.86
CA GLN A 441 -33.16 -1.41 1.11
C GLN A 441 -31.76 -1.25 1.72
N LEU A 442 -31.35 0.00 2.00
CA LEU A 442 -30.07 0.31 2.64
C LEU A 442 -29.94 -0.36 4.01
N TRP A 443 -30.98 -0.23 4.84
CA TRP A 443 -30.99 -0.81 6.18
C TRP A 443 -31.03 -2.35 6.15
N SER A 444 -31.74 -2.94 5.20
CA SER A 444 -31.75 -4.39 5.00
C SER A 444 -30.36 -4.92 4.66
N ALA A 445 -29.66 -4.27 3.71
CA ALA A 445 -28.28 -4.62 3.36
C ALA A 445 -27.32 -4.48 4.56
N ARG A 446 -27.48 -3.43 5.37
CA ARG A 446 -26.66 -3.27 6.58
C ARG A 446 -26.92 -4.36 7.63
N ASN A 447 -28.18 -4.66 7.89
CA ASN A 447 -28.56 -5.72 8.83
C ASN A 447 -28.10 -7.11 8.37
N ALA A 448 -28.10 -7.39 7.07
CA ALA A 448 -27.56 -8.63 6.52
C ALA A 448 -26.07 -8.78 6.84
N GLY A 449 -25.27 -7.75 6.55
CA GLY A 449 -23.85 -7.73 6.91
C GLY A 449 -23.61 -7.92 8.41
N ARG A 450 -24.41 -7.26 9.27
CA ARG A 450 -24.28 -7.39 10.73
C ARG A 450 -24.59 -8.81 11.22
N ARG A 451 -25.65 -9.45 10.68
CA ARG A 451 -25.97 -10.85 10.99
C ARG A 451 -24.83 -11.80 10.62
N HIS A 452 -24.31 -11.68 9.39
CA HIS A 452 -23.20 -12.52 8.93
C HIS A 452 -21.96 -12.35 9.80
N LEU A 453 -21.66 -11.14 10.29
CA LEU A 453 -20.55 -10.93 11.23
C LEU A 453 -20.79 -11.61 12.58
N VAL A 454 -21.99 -11.49 13.15
CA VAL A 454 -22.30 -12.14 14.43
C VAL A 454 -22.15 -13.66 14.31
N GLU A 455 -22.69 -14.25 13.25
CA GLU A 455 -22.55 -15.68 12.94
C GLU A 455 -21.08 -16.08 12.77
N PHE A 456 -20.31 -15.30 12.01
CA PHE A 456 -18.88 -15.51 11.81
C PHE A 456 -18.10 -15.48 13.14
N VAL A 457 -18.35 -14.48 14.00
CA VAL A 457 -17.66 -14.35 15.29
C VAL A 457 -17.97 -15.53 16.19
N ARG A 458 -19.25 -15.95 16.28
CA ARG A 458 -19.66 -17.11 17.07
C ARG A 458 -18.99 -18.39 16.57
N ALA A 459 -19.01 -18.62 15.25
CA ALA A 459 -18.36 -19.78 14.64
C ALA A 459 -16.85 -19.81 14.90
N ARG A 460 -16.17 -18.66 14.78
CA ARG A 460 -14.73 -18.54 15.06
C ARG A 460 -14.42 -18.78 16.53
N THR A 461 -15.24 -18.27 17.45
CA THR A 461 -15.12 -18.51 18.89
C THR A 461 -15.27 -20.00 19.20
N LEU A 462 -16.28 -20.68 18.67
CA LEU A 462 -16.47 -22.12 18.83
C LEU A 462 -15.25 -22.91 18.32
N ALA A 463 -14.72 -22.56 17.13
CA ALA A 463 -13.54 -23.20 16.58
C ALA A 463 -12.29 -23.00 17.46
N THR A 464 -12.11 -21.82 18.04
CA THR A 464 -11.04 -21.56 19.02
C THR A 464 -11.21 -22.39 20.29
N LEU A 465 -12.42 -22.46 20.85
CA LEU A 465 -12.70 -23.24 22.06
C LEU A 465 -12.49 -24.74 21.82
N ALA A 466 -12.93 -25.27 20.68
CA ALA A 466 -12.71 -26.66 20.28
C ALA A 466 -11.21 -26.99 20.15
N ARG A 467 -10.42 -26.10 19.54
CA ARG A 467 -8.95 -26.26 19.45
C ARG A 467 -8.29 -26.28 20.83
N ARG A 468 -8.74 -25.44 21.77
CA ARG A 468 -8.26 -25.44 23.16
C ARG A 468 -8.60 -26.75 23.86
N ALA A 469 -9.86 -27.21 23.76
CA ALA A 469 -10.31 -28.47 24.34
C ALA A 469 -9.47 -29.67 23.87
N ALA A 470 -9.16 -29.72 22.57
CA ALA A 470 -8.28 -30.76 22.00
C ALA A 470 -6.83 -30.72 22.53
N MET A 471 -6.37 -29.59 23.07
CA MET A 471 -5.07 -29.44 23.73
C MET A 471 -5.10 -29.79 25.23
N GLY A 472 -6.18 -30.43 25.71
CA GLY A 472 -6.28 -30.93 27.09
C GLY A 472 -6.91 -29.95 28.08
N THR A 473 -7.54 -28.88 27.60
CA THR A 473 -8.36 -28.00 28.44
C THR A 473 -9.78 -28.56 28.57
N ASN A 474 -9.97 -29.58 29.39
CA ASN A 474 -11.31 -30.10 29.67
C ASN A 474 -12.08 -29.12 30.58
N GLY A 475 -13.31 -28.74 30.18
CA GLY A 475 -14.33 -28.27 31.14
C GLY A 475 -15.00 -26.91 30.90
N ASP A 476 -14.77 -26.22 29.79
CA ASP A 476 -15.42 -24.91 29.58
C ASP A 476 -16.86 -25.06 29.06
N ASP A 477 -17.81 -24.42 29.75
CA ASP A 477 -19.18 -24.23 29.25
C ASP A 477 -19.14 -23.35 27.99
N HIS A 478 -19.68 -23.86 26.89
CA HIS A 478 -19.74 -23.18 25.59
C HIS A 478 -21.11 -22.56 25.30
N SER A 479 -22.10 -22.74 26.19
CA SER A 479 -23.48 -22.26 25.97
C SER A 479 -23.58 -20.74 25.81
N TRP A 480 -22.66 -19.98 26.42
CA TRP A 480 -22.63 -18.52 26.32
C TRP A 480 -22.31 -17.99 24.91
N VAL A 481 -21.78 -18.83 24.01
CA VAL A 481 -21.43 -18.39 22.65
C VAL A 481 -22.68 -18.08 21.84
N ASP A 482 -23.80 -18.73 22.12
CA ASP A 482 -25.09 -18.45 21.46
C ASP A 482 -25.62 -17.05 21.82
N ASP A 483 -25.20 -16.51 22.97
CA ASP A 483 -25.51 -15.15 23.43
C ASP A 483 -24.39 -14.14 23.10
N GLN A 484 -23.32 -14.57 22.41
CA GLN A 484 -22.20 -13.70 22.05
C GLN A 484 -22.59 -12.78 20.88
N LEU A 485 -22.68 -11.47 21.14
CA LEU A 485 -23.10 -10.42 20.20
C LEU A 485 -24.56 -10.56 19.74
N ASP A 486 -25.20 -9.43 19.43
CA ASP A 486 -26.59 -9.36 18.99
C ASP A 486 -26.69 -8.59 17.65
N PRO A 487 -27.31 -9.15 16.60
CA PRO A 487 -27.46 -8.47 15.31
C PRO A 487 -28.40 -7.25 15.36
N GLY A 488 -29.12 -7.01 16.46
CA GLY A 488 -29.93 -5.80 16.69
C GLY A 488 -29.17 -4.64 17.34
N VAL A 489 -27.92 -4.85 17.77
CA VAL A 489 -27.15 -3.88 18.57
C VAL A 489 -26.07 -3.18 17.76
N LEU A 490 -25.86 -1.89 18.03
CA LEU A 490 -24.84 -1.05 17.39
C LEU A 490 -23.45 -1.68 17.56
N THR A 491 -22.82 -2.06 16.46
CA THR A 491 -21.53 -2.76 16.46
C THR A 491 -20.40 -1.84 16.02
N ILE A 492 -19.40 -1.63 16.89
CA ILE A 492 -18.18 -0.87 16.58
C ILE A 492 -17.01 -1.84 16.39
N GLY A 493 -16.34 -1.74 15.25
CA GLY A 493 -15.19 -2.57 14.89
C GLY A 493 -13.86 -1.86 15.05
N PHE A 494 -12.85 -2.59 15.52
CA PHE A 494 -11.45 -2.20 15.47
C PHE A 494 -10.60 -3.40 15.01
N ALA A 495 -10.01 -3.36 13.82
CA ALA A 495 -9.04 -4.40 13.44
C ALA A 495 -7.82 -3.90 12.69
N ARG A 496 -6.67 -3.91 13.38
CA ARG A 496 -5.37 -3.41 12.90
C ARG A 496 -4.23 -4.14 13.61
N ARG A 497 -3.00 -3.95 13.14
CA ARG A 497 -1.81 -4.33 13.92
C ARG A 497 -1.87 -3.66 15.30
N PHE A 498 -1.68 -4.42 16.37
CA PHE A 498 -1.53 -3.86 17.71
C PHE A 498 -0.15 -3.24 17.82
N ALA A 499 -0.13 -1.90 17.85
CA ALA A 499 1.05 -1.06 18.04
C ALA A 499 0.63 0.17 18.85
N THR A 500 1.56 0.77 19.59
CA THR A 500 1.27 1.86 20.53
C THR A 500 0.61 3.05 19.85
N TYR A 501 1.14 3.48 18.70
CA TYR A 501 0.59 4.62 17.95
C TYR A 501 -0.84 4.40 17.42
N LYS A 502 -1.33 3.15 17.33
CA LYS A 502 -2.72 2.86 16.89
C LYS A 502 -3.75 2.94 18.02
N ARG A 503 -3.29 3.01 19.27
CA ARG A 503 -4.10 3.22 20.48
C ARG A 503 -5.38 2.38 20.55
N ALA A 504 -5.23 1.06 20.38
CA ALA A 504 -6.33 0.09 20.48
C ALA A 504 -7.05 0.12 21.84
N THR A 505 -6.35 0.60 22.88
CA THR A 505 -6.83 0.69 24.27
C THR A 505 -7.41 2.05 24.62
N LEU A 506 -7.55 3.00 23.68
CA LEU A 506 -8.07 4.35 24.00
C LEU A 506 -9.49 4.32 24.62
N LEU A 507 -10.33 3.37 24.17
CA LEU A 507 -11.66 3.07 24.74
C LEU A 507 -11.61 2.34 26.10
N LEU A 508 -10.45 1.88 26.55
CA LEU A 508 -10.30 1.22 27.85
C LEU A 508 -9.84 2.20 28.93
N THR A 509 -9.57 3.46 28.56
CA THR A 509 -9.14 4.53 29.48
C THR A 509 -10.22 4.86 30.52
N ASP A 510 -11.50 4.85 30.13
CA ASP A 510 -12.64 5.05 31.04
C ASP A 510 -13.58 3.82 31.03
N MET A 511 -13.21 2.84 31.85
CA MET A 511 -13.97 1.61 31.99
C MET A 511 -15.39 1.81 32.54
N GLU A 512 -15.65 2.89 33.28
CA GLU A 512 -16.97 3.17 33.83
C GLU A 512 -17.93 3.63 32.73
N ARG A 513 -17.52 4.58 31.89
CA ARG A 513 -18.28 5.01 30.70
C ARG A 513 -18.46 3.85 29.72
N LEU A 514 -17.40 3.09 29.44
CA LEU A 514 -17.50 1.95 28.55
C LEU A 514 -18.55 0.94 29.03
N ARG A 515 -18.57 0.60 30.32
CA ARG A 515 -19.55 -0.37 30.86
C ARG A 515 -20.98 0.14 30.78
N ARG A 516 -21.22 1.44 30.99
CA ARG A 516 -22.54 2.06 30.78
C ARG A 516 -23.00 1.93 29.33
N LEU A 517 -22.10 2.16 28.38
CA LEU A 517 -22.40 2.02 26.95
C LEU A 517 -22.67 0.56 26.55
N LEU A 518 -21.93 -0.40 27.10
CA LEU A 518 -22.12 -1.83 26.77
C LEU A 518 -23.40 -2.42 27.36
N LEU A 519 -23.79 -2.00 28.57
CA LEU A 519 -24.84 -2.65 29.37
C LEU A 519 -26.11 -1.79 29.56
N GLY A 520 -26.16 -0.58 29.01
CA GLY A 520 -27.30 0.33 29.13
C GLY A 520 -28.48 -0.01 28.20
N ASP A 521 -29.51 0.86 28.21
CA ASP A 521 -30.75 0.67 27.44
C ASP A 521 -30.58 0.79 25.93
N ARG A 522 -29.56 1.54 25.49
CA ARG A 522 -29.14 1.69 24.09
C ARG A 522 -27.71 1.15 23.97
N PRO A 523 -27.52 -0.17 24.05
CA PRO A 523 -26.21 -0.75 24.22
C PRO A 523 -25.36 -0.60 22.95
N ILE A 524 -24.05 -0.66 23.11
CA ILE A 524 -23.13 -0.91 22.00
C ILE A 524 -22.48 -2.27 22.18
N GLN A 525 -21.88 -2.79 21.11
CA GLN A 525 -21.00 -3.95 21.16
C GLN A 525 -19.71 -3.68 20.39
N LEU A 526 -18.61 -4.31 20.82
CA LEU A 526 -17.27 -4.10 20.29
C LEU A 526 -16.71 -5.39 19.69
N VAL A 527 -16.13 -5.28 18.50
CA VAL A 527 -15.40 -6.38 17.85
C VAL A 527 -13.97 -5.93 17.57
N PHE A 528 -13.02 -6.56 18.27
CA PHE A 528 -11.60 -6.35 18.09
C PHE A 528 -10.97 -7.49 17.30
N ALA A 529 -9.98 -7.18 16.46
CA ALA A 529 -9.11 -8.19 15.85
C ALA A 529 -7.73 -7.60 15.54
N GLY A 530 -6.72 -8.45 15.40
CA GLY A 530 -5.40 -8.00 15.01
C GLY A 530 -4.27 -8.78 15.65
N LYS A 531 -3.06 -8.51 15.19
CA LYS A 531 -1.83 -9.17 15.63
C LYS A 531 -0.85 -8.13 16.16
N ALA A 532 -0.16 -8.42 17.26
CA ALA A 532 0.99 -7.66 17.70
C ALA A 532 2.25 -8.22 17.03
N HIS A 533 3.24 -7.38 16.74
CA HIS A 533 4.51 -7.90 16.22
C HIS A 533 5.20 -8.76 17.30
N PRO A 534 5.89 -9.86 16.96
CA PRO A 534 6.48 -10.75 17.97
C PRO A 534 7.46 -10.06 18.92
N ALA A 535 8.15 -9.03 18.43
CA ALA A 535 9.10 -8.19 19.18
C ALA A 535 8.50 -6.89 19.76
N ASP A 536 7.19 -6.65 19.65
CA ASP A 536 6.51 -5.45 20.15
C ASP A 536 5.76 -5.76 21.45
N ASP A 537 6.49 -5.81 22.56
CA ASP A 537 5.93 -6.10 23.89
C ASP A 537 4.82 -5.10 24.31
N PRO A 538 4.95 -3.78 24.10
CA PRO A 538 3.85 -2.84 24.35
C PRO A 538 2.59 -3.17 23.54
N GLY A 539 2.72 -3.48 22.25
CA GLY A 539 1.61 -3.92 21.41
C GLY A 539 0.96 -5.21 21.93
N LYS A 540 1.75 -6.17 22.43
CA LYS A 540 1.24 -7.40 23.06
C LYS A 540 0.45 -7.13 24.34
N GLU A 541 0.84 -6.14 25.15
CA GLU A 541 0.10 -5.78 26.37
C GLU A 541 -1.24 -5.10 26.04
N PHE A 542 -1.30 -4.25 25.01
CA PHE A 542 -2.56 -3.70 24.51
C PHE A 542 -3.51 -4.81 24.05
N LEU A 543 -2.99 -5.79 23.31
CA LEU A 543 -3.76 -6.95 22.90
C LEU A 543 -4.28 -7.74 24.10
N ARG A 544 -3.42 -8.00 25.10
CA ARG A 544 -3.81 -8.72 26.31
C ARG A 544 -4.94 -8.03 27.06
N SER A 545 -4.88 -6.71 27.18
CA SER A 545 -5.92 -5.90 27.82
C SER A 545 -7.29 -6.06 27.14
N VAL A 546 -7.30 -6.04 25.81
CA VAL A 546 -8.52 -6.27 25.01
C VAL A 546 -9.00 -7.72 25.13
N ALA A 547 -8.09 -8.70 25.11
CA ALA A 547 -8.42 -10.11 25.29
C ALA A 547 -9.08 -10.36 26.65
N HIS A 548 -8.53 -9.80 27.73
CA HIS A 548 -9.13 -9.87 29.08
C HIS A 548 -10.52 -9.25 29.14
N LEU A 549 -10.72 -8.09 28.49
CA LEU A 549 -12.03 -7.46 28.39
C LEU A 549 -13.05 -8.39 27.72
N SER A 550 -12.68 -9.00 26.59
CA SER A 550 -13.55 -9.91 25.84
C SER A 550 -13.86 -11.23 26.57
N ALA A 551 -12.99 -11.63 27.51
CA ALA A 551 -13.17 -12.84 28.32
C ALA A 551 -13.99 -12.60 29.60
N ASN A 552 -14.24 -11.34 29.98
CA ASN A 552 -14.99 -11.01 31.18
C ASN A 552 -16.44 -11.55 31.09
N PRO A 553 -16.91 -12.42 32.00
CA PRO A 553 -18.24 -13.03 31.93
C PRO A 553 -19.40 -12.04 31.82
N GLU A 554 -19.24 -10.85 32.39
CA GLU A 554 -20.24 -9.79 32.34
C GLU A 554 -20.24 -9.04 30.99
N LEU A 555 -19.13 -9.01 30.27
CA LEU A 555 -18.97 -8.21 29.04
C LEU A 555 -18.84 -9.07 27.77
N ARG A 556 -18.52 -10.36 27.89
CA ARG A 556 -18.25 -11.28 26.76
C ARG A 556 -19.41 -11.45 25.77
N HIS A 557 -20.62 -11.08 26.17
CA HIS A 557 -21.80 -11.07 25.29
C HIS A 557 -21.90 -9.78 24.44
N ARG A 558 -21.11 -8.74 24.75
CA ARG A 558 -21.01 -7.46 24.01
C ARG A 558 -19.62 -7.16 23.47
N VAL A 559 -18.58 -7.88 23.90
CA VAL A 559 -17.20 -7.65 23.46
C VAL A 559 -16.62 -8.94 22.93
N ALA A 560 -16.16 -8.92 21.68
CA ALA A 560 -15.49 -10.05 21.03
C ALA A 560 -14.06 -9.68 20.61
N PHE A 561 -13.15 -10.64 20.78
CA PHE A 561 -11.82 -10.61 20.18
C PHE A 561 -11.70 -11.75 19.17
N VAL A 562 -11.55 -11.42 17.89
CA VAL A 562 -11.41 -12.40 16.80
C VAL A 562 -9.94 -12.76 16.64
N GLU A 563 -9.61 -13.98 17.05
CA GLU A 563 -8.25 -14.50 16.96
C GLU A 563 -7.80 -14.74 15.51
N ASP A 564 -6.51 -14.51 15.29
CA ASP A 564 -5.79 -14.85 14.06
C ASP A 564 -6.34 -14.10 12.84
N TYR A 565 -6.37 -12.77 12.98
CA TYR A 565 -6.79 -11.85 11.93
C TYR A 565 -6.04 -12.08 10.62
N ASP A 566 -6.82 -12.29 9.56
CA ASP A 566 -6.40 -12.49 8.17
C ASP A 566 -7.37 -11.74 7.23
N LEU A 567 -7.19 -11.90 5.91
CA LEU A 567 -8.04 -11.28 4.89
C LEU A 567 -9.53 -11.65 5.02
N ASP A 568 -9.85 -12.88 5.44
CA ASP A 568 -11.25 -13.32 5.59
C ASP A 568 -11.89 -12.67 6.80
N ALA A 569 -11.19 -12.64 7.94
CA ALA A 569 -11.64 -11.89 9.12
C ALA A 569 -11.80 -10.39 8.78
N GLY A 570 -10.81 -9.80 8.09
CA GLY A 570 -10.87 -8.41 7.63
C GLY A 570 -12.12 -8.13 6.79
N ARG A 571 -12.40 -9.00 5.81
CA ARG A 571 -13.58 -8.92 4.95
C ARG A 571 -14.88 -9.00 5.76
N MET A 572 -15.01 -9.93 6.71
CA MET A 572 -16.22 -10.04 7.54
C MET A 572 -16.43 -8.83 8.45
N LEU A 573 -15.37 -8.36 9.11
CA LEU A 573 -15.46 -7.21 9.98
C LEU A 573 -15.86 -5.94 9.22
N THR A 574 -15.17 -5.62 8.11
CA THR A 574 -15.46 -4.40 7.33
C THR A 574 -16.81 -4.44 6.63
N ARG A 575 -17.40 -5.63 6.44
CA ARG A 575 -18.75 -5.80 5.92
C ARG A 575 -19.82 -5.74 7.00
N GLY A 576 -19.52 -6.10 8.24
CA GLY A 576 -20.57 -6.36 9.22
C GLY A 576 -20.72 -5.36 10.36
N VAL A 577 -19.67 -4.59 10.68
CA VAL A 577 -19.78 -3.56 11.72
C VAL A 577 -20.58 -2.36 11.22
N ASP A 578 -21.11 -1.55 12.14
CA ASP A 578 -21.83 -0.32 11.81
C ASP A 578 -20.90 0.88 11.80
N VAL A 579 -19.94 0.89 12.72
CA VAL A 579 -18.90 1.92 12.83
C VAL A 579 -17.53 1.28 12.78
N TRP A 580 -16.66 1.83 11.94
CA TRP A 580 -15.25 1.48 11.91
C TRP A 580 -14.43 2.50 12.71
N LEU A 581 -13.80 2.04 13.79
CA LEU A 581 -13.03 2.89 14.71
C LEU A 581 -11.54 2.89 14.34
N ASN A 582 -10.96 4.08 14.20
CA ASN A 582 -9.51 4.25 14.09
C ASN A 582 -9.03 5.38 15.02
N THR A 583 -8.08 5.08 15.90
CA THR A 583 -7.56 6.03 16.90
C THR A 583 -6.04 6.25 16.77
N PRO A 584 -5.46 6.40 15.55
CA PRO A 584 -4.02 6.61 15.43
C PRO A 584 -3.58 7.92 16.10
N LEU A 585 -2.33 8.00 16.50
CA LEU A 585 -1.64 9.27 16.74
C LEU A 585 -1.43 9.96 15.40
N ARG A 586 -1.80 11.24 15.30
CA ARG A 586 -1.57 12.04 14.09
C ARG A 586 -0.15 12.62 14.11
N PRO A 587 0.61 12.66 13.00
CA PRO A 587 0.33 12.11 11.67
C PRO A 587 1.02 10.74 11.43
N MET A 588 0.83 9.77 12.33
CA MET A 588 1.57 8.50 12.33
C MET A 588 0.91 7.41 11.46
N GLU A 589 -0.22 7.70 10.81
CA GLU A 589 -0.85 6.81 9.84
C GLU A 589 -0.67 7.35 8.41
N ALA A 590 0.18 6.71 7.61
CA ALA A 590 0.43 7.13 6.23
C ALA A 590 -0.83 7.11 5.35
N CYS A 591 -1.76 6.20 5.58
CA CYS A 591 -3.00 6.13 4.83
C CYS A 591 -4.10 5.42 5.61
N GLY A 592 -4.08 4.08 5.66
CA GLY A 592 -5.04 3.28 6.43
C GLY A 592 -6.20 2.70 5.61
N THR A 593 -5.93 1.65 4.82
CA THR A 593 -6.91 1.04 3.92
C THR A 593 -8.08 0.32 4.60
N SER A 594 -8.00 0.01 5.89
CA SER A 594 -9.10 -0.68 6.60
C SER A 594 -10.37 0.18 6.70
N GLY A 595 -10.22 1.50 6.91
CA GLY A 595 -11.36 2.42 6.91
C GLY A 595 -12.02 2.53 5.53
N MET A 596 -11.22 2.48 4.46
CA MET A 596 -11.72 2.45 3.08
C MET A 596 -12.56 1.19 2.80
N LYS A 597 -12.10 0.01 3.24
CA LYS A 597 -12.84 -1.27 3.11
C LYS A 597 -14.20 -1.20 3.79
N ALA A 598 -14.26 -0.59 4.97
CA ALA A 598 -15.50 -0.37 5.69
C ALA A 598 -16.40 0.63 4.93
N ALA A 599 -15.86 1.76 4.48
CA ALA A 599 -16.59 2.76 3.73
C ALA A 599 -17.21 2.22 2.43
N LEU A 600 -16.51 1.33 1.71
CA LEU A 600 -17.06 0.64 0.53
C LEU A 600 -18.31 -0.19 0.84
N ASN A 601 -18.55 -0.54 2.10
CA ASN A 601 -19.72 -1.29 2.55
C ASN A 601 -20.81 -0.39 3.18
N GLY A 602 -20.68 0.94 3.06
CA GLY A 602 -21.56 1.90 3.69
C GLY A 602 -21.42 1.95 5.22
N VAL A 603 -20.31 1.42 5.76
CA VAL A 603 -19.97 1.51 7.19
C VAL A 603 -19.44 2.91 7.49
N LEU A 604 -19.94 3.53 8.55
CA LEU A 604 -19.52 4.89 8.93
C LEU A 604 -18.19 4.83 9.67
N ASN A 605 -17.33 5.83 9.45
CA ASN A 605 -16.03 5.90 10.13
C ASN A 605 -16.11 6.83 11.34
N LEU A 606 -15.49 6.41 12.44
CA LEU A 606 -15.19 7.24 13.61
C LEU A 606 -13.67 7.23 13.77
N SER A 607 -13.02 8.31 13.36
CA SER A 607 -11.57 8.30 13.20
C SER A 607 -10.92 9.64 13.53
N VAL A 608 -9.68 9.59 14.03
CA VAL A 608 -8.79 10.75 13.99
C VAL A 608 -8.56 11.16 12.52
N ARG A 609 -8.48 12.47 12.26
CA ARG A 609 -8.15 13.05 10.93
C ARG A 609 -6.69 12.85 10.58
N ASP A 610 -6.35 11.62 10.24
CA ASP A 610 -5.01 11.19 9.84
C ASP A 610 -5.08 10.26 8.62
N GLY A 611 -3.97 10.14 7.88
CA GLY A 611 -3.87 9.37 6.66
C GLY A 611 -4.99 9.68 5.67
N TRP A 612 -5.71 8.66 5.23
CA TRP A 612 -6.79 8.80 4.25
C TRP A 612 -8.00 9.58 4.77
N TRP A 613 -8.24 9.54 6.09
CA TRP A 613 -9.44 10.15 6.66
C TRP A 613 -9.33 11.67 6.65
N ASP A 614 -8.12 12.23 6.72
CA ASP A 614 -7.93 13.68 6.67
C ASP A 614 -8.44 14.28 5.35
N GLU A 615 -8.15 13.62 4.23
CA GLU A 615 -8.60 14.06 2.91
C GLU A 615 -10.05 13.62 2.58
N ALA A 616 -10.59 12.61 3.27
CA ALA A 616 -11.91 12.05 3.03
C ALA A 616 -13.01 12.69 3.88
N TYR A 617 -12.68 13.15 5.09
CA TYR A 617 -13.66 13.52 6.12
C TYR A 617 -14.59 14.64 5.67
N ARG A 618 -15.89 14.38 5.84
CA ARG A 618 -16.95 15.39 5.88
C ARG A 618 -17.95 15.00 6.97
N PRO A 619 -18.63 15.96 7.64
CA PRO A 619 -19.55 15.68 8.75
C PRO A 619 -20.67 14.68 8.42
N GLU A 620 -21.09 14.61 7.16
CA GLU A 620 -22.13 13.70 6.68
C GLU A 620 -21.66 12.25 6.46
N LEU A 621 -20.34 12.00 6.42
CA LEU A 621 -19.76 10.69 6.10
C LEU A 621 -19.35 9.88 7.34
N GLY A 622 -19.36 10.50 8.52
CA GLY A 622 -18.89 9.92 9.77
C GLY A 622 -18.38 11.00 10.71
N TRP A 623 -17.48 10.61 11.61
CA TRP A 623 -17.04 11.45 12.72
C TRP A 623 -15.52 11.59 12.78
N ALA A 624 -15.09 12.79 13.17
CA ALA A 624 -13.70 13.12 13.42
C ALA A 624 -13.43 13.20 14.93
N ILE A 625 -12.48 12.39 15.42
CA ILE A 625 -12.00 12.50 16.79
C ILE A 625 -10.99 13.66 16.83
N PRO A 626 -11.19 14.72 17.63
CA PRO A 626 -10.23 15.81 17.74
C PRO A 626 -8.91 15.33 18.37
N THR A 627 -7.81 16.02 18.07
CA THR A 627 -6.47 15.70 18.57
C THR A 627 -5.87 16.86 19.35
N THR A 628 -4.99 16.56 20.30
CA THR A 628 -4.19 17.57 21.02
C THR A 628 -2.70 17.38 20.77
N ASP A 629 -2.01 18.47 20.50
CA ASP A 629 -0.55 18.48 20.32
C ASP A 629 0.16 19.00 21.58
N GLY A 630 1.43 18.59 21.77
CA GLY A 630 2.31 19.15 22.80
C GLY A 630 2.05 18.71 24.25
N LEU A 631 1.15 17.74 24.47
CA LEU A 631 0.88 17.15 25.78
C LEU A 631 1.65 15.83 25.97
N ASP A 632 1.82 15.40 27.22
CA ASP A 632 2.30 14.04 27.50
C ASP A 632 1.27 12.98 27.05
N ASP A 633 1.74 11.75 26.83
CA ASP A 633 0.93 10.68 26.25
C ASP A 633 -0.32 10.35 27.07
N ALA A 634 -0.23 10.37 28.39
CA ALA A 634 -1.34 9.98 29.27
C ALA A 634 -2.41 11.08 29.33
N GLU A 635 -1.99 12.34 29.38
CA GLU A 635 -2.90 13.48 29.39
C GLU A 635 -3.64 13.62 28.06
N ARG A 636 -2.92 13.49 26.94
CA ARG A 636 -3.52 13.45 25.59
C ARG A 636 -4.57 12.34 25.51
N ASP A 637 -4.19 11.11 25.85
CA ASP A 637 -5.09 9.97 25.69
C ASP A 637 -6.33 10.08 26.60
N ARG A 638 -6.20 10.70 27.79
CA ARG A 638 -7.35 11.02 28.66
C ARG A 638 -8.32 12.01 28.01
N ILE A 639 -7.82 13.10 27.43
CA ILE A 639 -8.64 14.13 26.78
C ILE A 639 -9.30 13.58 25.52
N GLU A 640 -8.50 12.95 24.64
CA GLU A 640 -8.99 12.42 23.36
C GLU A 640 -9.95 11.23 23.57
N SER A 641 -9.75 10.41 24.61
CA SER A 641 -10.74 9.40 25.02
C SER A 641 -12.05 10.06 25.48
N GLY A 642 -11.97 11.17 26.23
CA GLY A 642 -13.13 11.96 26.64
C GLY A 642 -14.00 12.40 25.46
N TRP A 643 -13.37 13.00 24.44
CA TRP A 643 -14.06 13.41 23.20
C TRP A 643 -14.59 12.23 22.39
N LEU A 644 -13.83 11.14 22.30
CA LEU A 644 -14.28 9.91 21.66
C LEU A 644 -15.60 9.42 22.27
N TYR A 645 -15.70 9.37 23.60
CA TYR A 645 -16.95 9.00 24.25
C TYR A 645 -18.06 10.02 24.06
N GLU A 646 -17.77 11.33 24.09
CA GLU A 646 -18.79 12.36 23.83
C GLU A 646 -19.43 12.18 22.45
N ILE A 647 -18.64 11.86 21.43
CA ILE A 647 -19.13 11.56 20.08
C ILE A 647 -19.97 10.28 20.10
N ILE A 648 -19.48 9.20 20.74
CA ILE A 648 -20.22 7.93 20.81
C ILE A 648 -21.58 8.12 21.50
N GLU A 649 -21.59 8.77 22.67
CA GLU A 649 -22.76 8.93 23.53
C GLU A 649 -23.80 9.89 22.94
N ASN A 650 -23.36 11.00 22.33
CA ASN A 650 -24.26 12.09 21.93
C ASN A 650 -24.58 12.10 20.43
N GLU A 651 -23.79 11.42 19.59
CA GLU A 651 -23.99 11.44 18.14
C GLU A 651 -24.19 10.03 17.57
N VAL A 652 -23.25 9.11 17.82
CA VAL A 652 -23.28 7.76 17.21
C VAL A 652 -24.47 6.95 17.73
N VAL A 653 -24.59 6.81 19.06
CA VAL A 653 -25.65 6.03 19.69
C VAL A 653 -27.04 6.59 19.36
N PRO A 654 -27.31 7.91 19.49
CA PRO A 654 -28.61 8.47 19.11
C PRO A 654 -28.94 8.25 17.63
N LYS A 655 -28.01 8.55 16.71
CA LYS A 655 -28.24 8.35 15.26
C LYS A 655 -28.55 6.90 14.91
N PHE A 656 -27.95 5.94 15.60
CA PHE A 656 -28.28 4.54 15.41
C PHE A 656 -29.65 4.20 15.99
N TYR A 657 -29.98 4.61 17.21
CA TYR A 657 -31.18 4.12 17.91
C TYR A 657 -32.46 4.92 17.66
N GLU A 658 -32.37 6.12 17.10
CA GLU A 658 -33.53 6.89 16.64
C GLU A 658 -34.13 6.23 15.40
N ARG A 659 -35.37 5.76 15.53
CA ARG A 659 -36.09 5.06 14.47
C ARG A 659 -37.35 5.82 14.05
N ASP A 660 -37.70 5.70 12.78
CA ASP A 660 -39.00 6.13 12.27
C ASP A 660 -40.13 5.15 12.67
N ALA A 661 -41.34 5.39 12.16
CA ALA A 661 -42.50 4.52 12.40
C ALA A 661 -42.35 3.10 11.81
N ALA A 662 -41.44 2.90 10.85
CA ALA A 662 -41.12 1.60 10.26
C ALA A 662 -39.96 0.88 10.98
N GLY A 663 -39.39 1.49 12.03
CA GLY A 663 -38.25 0.93 12.76
C GLY A 663 -36.89 1.16 12.10
N ILE A 664 -36.79 2.10 11.16
CA ILE A 664 -35.59 2.37 10.36
C ILE A 664 -34.88 3.63 10.87
N PRO A 665 -33.54 3.61 11.03
CA PRO A 665 -32.77 4.81 11.36
C PRO A 665 -32.49 5.65 10.12
N VAL A 666 -33.44 6.49 9.72
CA VAL A 666 -33.33 7.32 8.50
C VAL A 666 -32.05 8.19 8.51
N GLY A 667 -31.67 8.73 9.68
CA GLY A 667 -30.43 9.49 9.83
C GLY A 667 -29.15 8.69 9.62
N TRP A 668 -29.20 7.37 9.76
CA TRP A 668 -28.09 6.44 9.52
C TRP A 668 -28.05 5.99 8.06
N THR A 669 -29.21 5.63 7.47
CA THR A 669 -29.30 5.24 6.05
C THR A 669 -28.94 6.40 5.12
N THR A 670 -29.29 7.64 5.49
CA THR A 670 -28.86 8.85 4.78
C THR A 670 -27.33 8.98 4.76
N ALA A 671 -26.68 8.81 5.92
CA ALA A 671 -25.22 8.86 6.02
C ALA A 671 -24.55 7.70 5.26
N MET A 672 -25.17 6.51 5.30
CA MET A 672 -24.74 5.34 4.52
C MET A 672 -24.79 5.62 3.01
N ALA A 673 -25.87 6.22 2.49
CA ALA A 673 -25.98 6.58 1.08
C ALA A 673 -24.92 7.63 0.68
N ALA A 674 -24.71 8.67 1.51
CA ALA A 674 -23.66 9.67 1.28
C ALA A 674 -22.24 9.04 1.30
N CYS A 675 -21.99 8.11 2.22
CA CYS A 675 -20.76 7.32 2.27
C CYS A 675 -20.53 6.55 0.96
N LEU A 676 -21.53 5.84 0.47
CA LEU A 676 -21.45 5.12 -0.81
C LEU A 676 -21.25 6.07 -2.00
N GLU A 677 -21.95 7.20 -2.04
CA GLU A 677 -21.82 8.20 -3.11
C GLU A 677 -20.39 8.76 -3.20
N HIS A 678 -19.83 9.17 -2.06
CA HIS A 678 -18.59 9.94 -2.05
C HIS A 678 -17.33 9.11 -1.90
N LEU A 679 -17.39 7.98 -1.19
CA LEU A 679 -16.19 7.21 -0.83
C LEU A 679 -15.92 6.05 -1.77
N VAL A 680 -16.95 5.45 -2.40
CA VAL A 680 -16.74 4.35 -3.37
C VAL A 680 -15.91 4.79 -4.58
N PRO A 681 -16.29 5.82 -5.36
CA PRO A 681 -15.51 6.24 -6.53
C PRO A 681 -14.13 6.80 -6.17
N ARG A 682 -13.95 7.27 -4.93
CA ARG A 682 -12.69 7.85 -4.49
C ARG A 682 -11.69 6.81 -3.97
N PHE A 683 -12.14 5.75 -3.30
CA PHE A 683 -11.23 4.84 -2.56
C PHE A 683 -11.23 3.38 -3.06
N HIS A 684 -11.82 3.09 -4.22
CA HIS A 684 -11.60 1.80 -4.89
C HIS A 684 -10.23 1.73 -5.57
N ALA A 685 -9.62 0.53 -5.60
CA ALA A 685 -8.27 0.31 -6.14
C ALA A 685 -8.17 0.55 -7.66
N GLY A 686 -9.27 0.42 -8.41
CA GLY A 686 -9.30 0.74 -9.84
C GLY A 686 -8.91 2.19 -10.14
N ARG A 687 -9.41 3.16 -9.36
CA ARG A 687 -9.00 4.57 -9.47
C ARG A 687 -7.52 4.75 -9.15
N MET A 688 -7.04 4.13 -8.07
CA MET A 688 -5.63 4.20 -7.68
C MET A 688 -4.71 3.66 -8.79
N VAL A 689 -4.99 2.47 -9.31
CA VAL A 689 -4.15 1.85 -10.35
C VAL A 689 -4.21 2.63 -11.66
N ARG A 690 -5.38 3.17 -12.02
CA ARG A 690 -5.51 4.10 -13.16
C ARG A 690 -4.64 5.34 -12.99
N GLN A 691 -4.66 5.95 -11.80
CA GLN A 691 -3.83 7.11 -11.48
C GLN A 691 -2.33 6.77 -11.60
N TYR A 692 -1.89 5.61 -11.11
CA TYR A 692 -0.51 5.15 -11.36
C TYR A 692 -0.21 4.98 -12.85
N ALA A 693 -1.13 4.40 -13.62
CA ALA A 693 -0.93 4.20 -15.06
C ALA A 693 -0.77 5.53 -15.82
N GLU A 694 -1.65 6.49 -15.55
CA GLU A 694 -1.69 7.79 -16.23
C GLU A 694 -0.60 8.76 -15.74
N ALA A 695 -0.37 8.85 -14.43
CA ALA A 695 0.55 9.83 -13.85
C ALA A 695 2.01 9.34 -13.73
N HIS A 696 2.23 8.02 -13.71
CA HIS A 696 3.57 7.46 -13.50
C HIS A 696 3.99 6.48 -14.59
N TYR A 697 3.28 5.35 -14.80
CA TYR A 697 3.78 4.28 -15.66
C TYR A 697 3.96 4.70 -17.11
N LEU A 698 2.96 5.37 -17.70
CA LEU A 698 3.05 5.87 -19.07
C LEU A 698 4.18 6.93 -19.22
N PRO A 699 4.22 8.01 -18.41
CA PRO A 699 5.31 8.99 -18.49
C PRO A 699 6.71 8.42 -18.25
N VAL A 700 6.86 7.51 -17.28
CA VAL A 700 8.14 6.88 -16.95
C VAL A 700 8.61 6.01 -18.13
N ALA A 701 7.71 5.24 -18.74
CA ALA A 701 8.04 4.40 -19.89
C ALA A 701 8.39 5.24 -21.13
N GLU A 702 7.63 6.29 -21.42
CA GLU A 702 7.88 7.21 -22.54
C GLU A 702 9.27 7.84 -22.41
N ARG A 703 9.57 8.44 -21.25
CA ARG A 703 10.88 9.03 -20.95
C ARG A 703 12.01 8.01 -21.07
N ALA A 704 11.83 6.81 -20.50
CA ALA A 704 12.83 5.76 -20.61
C ALA A 704 13.08 5.39 -22.08
N GLY A 705 12.02 5.25 -22.88
CA GLY A 705 12.12 4.99 -24.32
C GLY A 705 12.83 6.10 -25.10
N GLU A 706 12.55 7.37 -24.78
CA GLU A 706 13.23 8.53 -25.38
C GLU A 706 14.72 8.59 -25.02
N LEU A 707 15.07 8.29 -23.76
CA LEU A 707 16.44 8.37 -23.28
C LEU A 707 17.33 7.25 -23.88
N HIS A 708 16.77 6.04 -24.03
CA HIS A 708 17.47 4.91 -24.65
C HIS A 708 17.37 4.92 -26.19
N ALA A 709 16.67 5.89 -26.77
CA ALA A 709 16.65 6.06 -28.23
C ALA A 709 18.05 6.39 -28.75
N ALA A 710 18.35 5.95 -29.98
CA ALA A 710 19.62 6.23 -30.66
C ALA A 710 20.89 5.75 -29.90
N ASP A 711 20.89 4.50 -29.42
CA ASP A 711 22.07 3.81 -28.86
C ASP A 711 22.60 4.49 -27.58
N ASP A 712 21.68 4.88 -26.68
CA ASP A 712 21.95 5.53 -25.39
C ASP A 712 22.74 6.84 -25.49
N ARG A 713 22.74 7.51 -26.65
CA ARG A 713 23.43 8.81 -26.78
C ARG A 713 22.90 9.83 -25.77
N SER A 714 21.57 9.92 -25.63
CA SER A 714 20.92 10.87 -24.73
C SER A 714 21.26 10.59 -23.26
N VAL A 715 21.42 9.32 -22.87
CA VAL A 715 21.92 8.93 -21.52
C VAL A 715 23.29 9.54 -21.26
N ARG A 716 24.23 9.37 -22.21
CA ARG A 716 25.61 9.85 -22.07
C ARG A 716 25.69 11.37 -22.01
N GLU A 717 24.92 12.04 -22.86
CA GLU A 717 24.81 13.51 -22.88
C GLU A 717 24.23 14.04 -21.56
N LEU A 718 23.16 13.42 -21.05
CA LEU A 718 22.54 13.81 -19.78
C LEU A 718 23.48 13.59 -18.58
N ALA A 719 24.18 12.46 -18.52
CA ALA A 719 25.12 12.16 -17.45
C ALA A 719 26.31 13.15 -17.44
N ALA A 720 26.89 13.43 -18.60
CA ALA A 720 27.96 14.42 -18.74
C ALA A 720 27.50 15.83 -18.36
N TRP A 721 26.28 16.21 -18.80
CA TRP A 721 25.66 17.48 -18.41
C TRP A 721 25.48 17.57 -16.89
N ARG A 722 24.93 16.52 -16.24
CA ARG A 722 24.68 16.50 -14.79
C ARG A 722 25.97 16.69 -13.99
N GLN A 723 27.04 15.99 -14.35
CA GLN A 723 28.34 16.13 -13.68
C GLN A 723 28.89 17.56 -13.80
N ARG A 724 28.88 18.11 -15.01
CA ARG A 724 29.39 19.46 -15.27
C ARG A 724 28.59 20.53 -14.53
N VAL A 725 27.25 20.44 -14.55
CA VAL A 725 26.38 21.40 -13.85
C VAL A 725 26.59 21.33 -12.35
N SER A 726 26.64 20.13 -11.79
CA SER A 726 26.86 19.95 -10.34
C SER A 726 28.21 20.53 -9.89
N ALA A 727 29.26 20.36 -10.68
CA ALA A 727 30.59 20.92 -10.39
C ALA A 727 30.64 22.46 -10.49
N ALA A 728 29.87 23.04 -11.42
CA ALA A 728 29.84 24.48 -11.67
C ALA A 728 28.85 25.25 -10.76
N TRP A 729 27.91 24.56 -10.10
CA TRP A 729 26.78 25.18 -9.39
C TRP A 729 27.18 26.16 -8.28
N ALA A 730 28.35 25.97 -7.67
CA ALA A 730 28.87 26.89 -6.65
C ALA A 730 29.13 28.32 -7.18
N GLY A 731 29.24 28.48 -8.50
CA GLY A 731 29.37 29.78 -9.17
C GLY A 731 28.05 30.49 -9.47
N VAL A 732 26.90 29.83 -9.27
CA VAL A 732 25.57 30.40 -9.56
C VAL A 732 25.11 31.29 -8.41
N ARG A 733 24.76 32.55 -8.70
CA ARG A 733 24.31 33.54 -7.71
C ARG A 733 23.29 34.50 -8.29
N VAL A 734 22.26 34.85 -7.52
CA VAL A 734 21.41 36.01 -7.84
C VAL A 734 22.13 37.25 -7.32
N VAL A 735 22.51 38.16 -8.21
CA VAL A 735 23.34 39.34 -7.90
C VAL A 735 22.46 40.52 -7.46
N SER A 736 21.36 40.73 -8.18
CA SER A 736 20.43 41.81 -7.87
C SER A 736 19.02 41.46 -8.36
N ILE A 737 18.01 41.97 -7.65
CA ILE A 737 16.61 41.90 -8.07
C ILE A 737 16.12 43.34 -8.22
N ALA A 738 15.48 43.65 -9.34
CA ALA A 738 14.81 44.93 -9.54
C ALA A 738 13.30 44.73 -9.30
N PRO A 739 12.76 45.14 -8.15
CA PRO A 739 11.34 45.01 -7.87
C PRO A 739 10.52 46.07 -8.61
N PRO A 740 9.26 45.76 -8.97
CA PRO A 740 8.30 46.77 -9.39
C PRO A 740 7.77 47.52 -8.15
N PHE A 741 7.65 48.85 -8.23
CA PHE A 741 7.10 49.70 -7.16
C PHE A 741 5.75 50.29 -7.58
N ASP A 742 4.79 50.40 -6.65
CA ASP A 742 3.47 51.04 -6.83
C ASP A 742 2.67 50.54 -8.05
N VAL A 743 2.58 49.22 -8.22
CA VAL A 743 1.90 48.56 -9.34
C VAL A 743 0.38 48.62 -9.18
N HIS A 744 -0.34 49.09 -10.20
CA HIS A 744 -1.79 48.98 -10.22
C HIS A 744 -2.24 47.56 -10.58
N ALA A 745 -3.32 47.08 -9.97
CA ALA A 745 -3.89 45.79 -10.34
C ALA A 745 -4.24 45.76 -11.84
N ASN A 746 -3.84 44.69 -12.53
CA ASN A 746 -3.94 44.47 -13.97
C ASN A 746 -2.99 45.33 -14.83
N GLU A 747 -2.01 46.01 -14.22
CA GLU A 747 -0.92 46.65 -14.95
C GLU A 747 0.16 45.61 -15.30
N THR A 748 0.70 45.71 -16.52
CA THR A 748 1.86 44.91 -16.93
C THR A 748 3.13 45.58 -16.44
N VAL A 749 3.87 44.89 -15.59
CA VAL A 749 5.19 45.29 -15.11
C VAL A 749 6.25 44.37 -15.70
N GLN A 750 7.48 44.89 -15.78
CA GLN A 750 8.63 44.11 -16.22
C GLN A 750 9.45 43.72 -15.00
N LEU A 751 9.45 42.43 -14.69
CA LEU A 751 10.30 41.84 -13.67
C LEU A 751 11.73 41.74 -14.22
N ALA A 752 12.73 42.03 -13.40
CA ALA A 752 14.12 41.91 -13.79
C ALA A 752 15.01 41.42 -12.64
N ALA A 753 15.97 40.57 -12.98
CA ALA A 753 16.99 40.06 -12.06
C ALA A 753 18.33 39.95 -12.79
N GLU A 754 19.43 40.12 -12.06
CA GLU A 754 20.78 39.83 -12.55
C GLU A 754 21.26 38.54 -11.91
N VAL A 755 21.67 37.58 -12.73
CA VAL A 755 22.11 36.26 -12.28
C VAL A 755 23.49 35.97 -12.85
N GLN A 756 24.43 35.66 -11.96
CA GLN A 756 25.75 35.16 -12.30
C GLN A 756 25.68 33.65 -12.48
N LEU A 757 26.11 33.15 -13.64
CA LEU A 757 26.05 31.71 -13.98
C LEU A 757 27.41 30.99 -13.83
N GLY A 758 28.49 31.73 -13.57
CA GLY A 758 29.84 31.18 -13.56
C GLY A 758 30.22 30.63 -14.93
N SER A 759 30.46 29.32 -15.02
CA SER A 759 30.79 28.62 -16.27
C SER A 759 29.58 27.98 -16.97
N LEU A 760 28.36 28.17 -16.45
CA LEU A 760 27.14 27.66 -17.06
C LEU A 760 26.60 28.58 -18.14
N LEU A 761 25.87 28.00 -19.09
CA LEU A 761 25.17 28.73 -20.14
C LEU A 761 23.73 29.07 -19.72
N PRO A 762 23.12 30.14 -20.27
CA PRO A 762 21.76 30.53 -19.92
C PRO A 762 20.68 29.48 -20.21
N ASP A 763 20.89 28.59 -21.18
CA ASP A 763 19.98 27.49 -21.55
C ASP A 763 20.15 26.24 -20.66
N GLU A 764 21.07 26.28 -19.69
CA GLU A 764 21.32 25.19 -18.73
C GLU A 764 20.69 25.45 -17.37
N VAL A 765 20.01 26.58 -17.24
CA VAL A 765 19.28 27.00 -16.03
C VAL A 765 17.92 27.56 -16.39
N ARG A 766 16.99 27.50 -15.46
CA ARG A 766 15.77 28.32 -15.44
C ARG A 766 15.87 29.31 -14.30
N VAL A 767 15.55 30.57 -14.58
CA VAL A 767 15.44 31.62 -13.58
C VAL A 767 13.97 31.93 -13.44
N GLU A 768 13.45 31.81 -12.22
CA GLU A 768 12.05 32.00 -11.92
C GLU A 768 11.89 33.11 -10.88
N TYR A 769 10.96 34.02 -11.15
CA TYR A 769 10.55 35.07 -10.23
C TYR A 769 9.28 34.62 -9.52
N ALA A 770 9.39 34.33 -8.22
CA ALA A 770 8.27 34.00 -7.36
C ALA A 770 7.62 35.29 -6.86
N VAL A 771 6.31 35.43 -7.01
CA VAL A 771 5.54 36.60 -6.55
C VAL A 771 4.23 36.16 -5.93
N GLY A 772 3.93 36.61 -4.72
CA GLY A 772 2.73 36.16 -4.00
C GLY A 772 2.40 37.02 -2.79
N PRO A 773 1.20 36.87 -2.21
CA PRO A 773 0.85 37.47 -0.93
C PRO A 773 1.85 37.10 0.17
N VAL A 774 2.05 38.01 1.11
CA VAL A 774 2.96 37.81 2.26
C VAL A 774 2.17 37.41 3.50
N GLY A 775 2.54 36.28 4.10
CA GLY A 775 1.98 35.78 5.35
C GLY A 775 2.43 36.58 6.59
N PRO A 776 1.85 36.30 7.77
CA PRO A 776 2.20 36.98 9.02
C PRO A 776 3.66 36.81 9.47
N ASP A 777 4.29 35.73 9.03
CA ASP A 777 5.69 35.35 9.23
C ASP A 777 6.65 35.96 8.20
N GLY A 778 6.13 36.64 7.18
CA GLY A 778 6.92 37.22 6.10
C GLY A 778 7.18 36.28 4.93
N GLU A 779 6.64 35.05 4.95
CA GLU A 779 6.79 34.09 3.85
C GLU A 779 5.80 34.36 2.71
N LEU A 780 6.17 33.95 1.50
CA LEU A 780 5.26 33.99 0.36
C LEU A 780 4.23 32.86 0.48
N THR A 781 2.96 33.23 0.49
CA THR A 781 1.84 32.28 0.41
C THR A 781 1.25 32.33 -0.99
N ASP A 782 0.95 31.18 -1.62
CA ASP A 782 0.29 31.13 -2.94
C ASP A 782 1.03 31.92 -4.03
N ALA A 783 2.34 31.67 -4.14
CA ALA A 783 3.24 32.35 -5.06
C ALA A 783 3.09 31.84 -6.50
N ASP A 784 2.99 32.78 -7.44
CA ASP A 784 3.14 32.52 -8.87
C ASP A 784 4.64 32.49 -9.22
N PHE A 785 5.07 31.47 -9.98
CA PHE A 785 6.43 31.39 -10.51
C PHE A 785 6.43 31.80 -11.98
N VAL A 786 7.13 32.89 -12.28
CA VAL A 786 7.26 33.45 -13.63
C VAL A 786 8.64 33.14 -14.18
N GLU A 787 8.72 32.31 -15.22
CA GLU A 787 9.98 32.03 -15.91
C GLU A 787 10.52 33.30 -16.61
N MET A 788 11.80 33.58 -16.40
CA MET A 788 12.48 34.77 -16.92
C MET A 788 13.37 34.43 -18.11
N VAL A 789 13.41 35.33 -19.10
CA VAL A 789 14.21 35.17 -20.32
C VAL A 789 15.54 35.92 -20.17
N PRO A 790 16.69 35.29 -20.47
CA PRO A 790 17.99 35.96 -20.45
C PRO A 790 18.14 36.96 -21.60
N ALA A 791 18.90 38.02 -21.36
CA ALA A 791 19.41 38.90 -22.42
C ALA A 791 20.42 38.15 -23.32
N GLU A 792 20.55 38.59 -24.58
CA GLU A 792 21.39 37.93 -25.59
C GLU A 792 22.90 37.92 -25.24
N ALA A 793 23.36 38.86 -24.40
CA ALA A 793 24.76 38.99 -24.03
C ALA A 793 24.92 39.23 -22.51
N PRO A 794 26.02 38.74 -21.90
CA PRO A 794 26.31 39.00 -20.50
C PRO A 794 26.65 40.48 -20.26
N ARG A 795 26.30 40.99 -19.07
CA ARG A 795 26.58 42.37 -18.62
C ARG A 795 28.03 42.60 -18.20
N GLY A 796 28.86 41.55 -18.15
CA GLY A 796 30.26 41.61 -17.72
C GLY A 796 31.06 40.34 -18.05
N PRO A 797 32.38 40.33 -17.78
CA PRO A 797 33.26 39.19 -18.03
C PRO A 797 33.09 38.04 -17.01
N ASP A 798 32.28 38.27 -15.99
CA ASP A 798 32.00 37.39 -14.85
C ASP A 798 30.84 36.40 -15.08
N GLY A 799 30.27 36.39 -16.29
CA GLY A 799 29.17 35.49 -16.66
C GLY A 799 27.82 35.92 -16.10
N THR A 800 27.63 37.22 -15.81
CA THR A 800 26.36 37.76 -15.31
C THR A 800 25.42 38.11 -16.46
N PHE A 801 24.20 37.57 -16.42
CA PHE A 801 23.13 37.84 -17.38
C PHE A 801 21.98 38.60 -16.71
N GLN A 802 21.34 39.47 -17.47
CA GLN A 802 20.07 40.06 -17.07
C GLN A 802 18.94 39.14 -17.54
N TYR A 803 18.04 38.80 -16.62
CA TYR A 803 16.82 38.05 -16.88
C TYR A 803 15.62 38.97 -16.75
N VAL A 804 14.65 38.86 -17.66
CA VAL A 804 13.43 39.68 -17.65
C VAL A 804 12.18 38.86 -17.97
N ALA A 805 11.04 39.25 -17.40
CA ALA A 805 9.73 38.70 -17.74
C ALA A 805 8.63 39.76 -17.62
N PRO A 806 7.64 39.81 -18.53
CA PRO A 806 6.43 40.56 -18.31
C PRO A 806 5.56 39.84 -17.27
N PHE A 807 4.98 40.59 -16.33
CA PHE A 807 4.07 40.06 -15.31
C PHE A 807 2.88 40.99 -15.11
N VAL A 808 1.72 40.42 -14.83
CA VAL A 808 0.50 41.17 -14.52
C VAL A 808 -0.01 40.68 -13.18
N CYS A 809 -0.04 41.57 -12.20
CA CYS A 809 -0.62 41.28 -10.89
C CYS A 809 -2.11 41.64 -10.89
N ASP A 810 -2.99 40.66 -10.77
CA ASP A 810 -4.45 40.85 -10.68
C ASP A 810 -4.95 40.93 -9.22
N ARG A 811 -4.09 40.61 -8.25
CA ARG A 811 -4.39 40.58 -6.81
C ARG A 811 -4.03 41.90 -6.11
N PRO A 812 -4.99 42.64 -5.52
CA PRO A 812 -4.69 43.79 -4.68
C PRO A 812 -4.21 43.34 -3.29
N GLY A 813 -3.16 43.96 -2.75
CA GLY A 813 -2.65 43.65 -1.40
C GLY A 813 -1.14 43.85 -1.28
N THR A 814 -0.58 43.51 -0.11
CA THR A 814 0.87 43.43 0.06
C THR A 814 1.38 42.16 -0.59
N MET A 815 2.19 42.33 -1.63
CA MET A 815 2.83 41.25 -2.37
C MET A 815 4.32 41.25 -2.05
N GLY A 816 4.90 40.07 -1.91
CA GLY A 816 6.34 39.86 -1.81
C GLY A 816 6.88 39.22 -3.08
N TYR A 817 8.20 39.11 -3.16
CA TYR A 817 8.87 38.44 -4.26
C TYR A 817 10.13 37.72 -3.81
N ALA A 818 10.53 36.72 -4.57
CA ALA A 818 11.82 36.04 -4.49
C ALA A 818 12.26 35.62 -5.90
N VAL A 819 13.56 35.36 -6.09
CA VAL A 819 14.08 34.80 -7.35
C VAL A 819 14.80 33.51 -7.03
N ARG A 820 14.51 32.46 -7.81
CA ARG A 820 15.24 31.19 -7.76
C ARG A 820 15.88 30.85 -9.10
N VAL A 821 16.99 30.15 -9.03
CA VAL A 821 17.69 29.56 -10.18
C VAL A 821 17.73 28.05 -9.98
N VAL A 822 17.31 27.30 -11.00
CA VAL A 822 17.27 25.83 -11.00
C VAL A 822 17.93 25.27 -12.28
N PRO A 823 18.54 24.07 -12.24
CA PRO A 823 19.11 23.46 -13.44
C PRO A 823 18.04 23.16 -14.50
N PHE A 824 18.43 23.23 -15.76
CA PHE A 824 17.56 22.87 -16.88
C PHE A 824 18.29 22.07 -17.97
N HIS A 825 17.64 21.01 -18.42
CA HIS A 825 18.04 20.23 -19.60
C HIS A 825 16.79 19.60 -20.22
N PRO A 826 16.64 19.53 -21.56
CA PRO A 826 15.45 18.99 -22.20
C PRO A 826 15.12 17.54 -21.82
N ALA A 827 16.13 16.72 -21.57
CA ALA A 827 15.98 15.33 -21.14
C ALA A 827 15.85 15.15 -19.61
N LEU A 828 15.90 16.23 -18.82
CA LEU A 828 15.71 16.15 -17.37
C LEU A 828 14.22 16.01 -17.05
N HIS A 829 13.86 15.08 -16.18
CA HIS A 829 12.46 14.85 -15.85
C HIS A 829 11.88 15.94 -14.95
N ARG A 830 12.59 16.27 -13.87
CA ARG A 830 12.23 17.36 -12.96
C ARG A 830 13.45 18.23 -12.71
N TRP A 831 13.24 19.54 -12.64
CA TRP A 831 14.30 20.49 -12.28
C TRP A 831 14.92 20.19 -10.90
N SER A 832 14.16 19.56 -10.00
CA SER A 832 14.59 19.09 -8.68
C SER A 832 15.50 17.86 -8.70
N ASP A 833 15.70 17.21 -9.85
CA ASP A 833 16.40 15.91 -9.95
C ASP A 833 17.89 15.97 -9.59
N LEU A 834 18.49 17.17 -9.61
CA LEU A 834 19.88 17.40 -9.21
C LEU A 834 20.02 17.80 -7.74
N ALA A 835 18.91 18.08 -7.04
CA ALA A 835 18.93 18.67 -5.69
C ALA A 835 19.76 19.97 -5.62
N LEU A 836 19.66 20.79 -6.68
CA LEU A 836 20.35 22.07 -6.79
C LEU A 836 19.34 23.20 -6.99
N ILE A 837 19.41 24.21 -6.13
CA ILE A 837 18.64 25.44 -6.21
C ILE A 837 19.49 26.60 -5.67
N ARG A 838 19.28 27.81 -6.20
CA ARG A 838 19.84 29.04 -5.63
C ARG A 838 18.75 30.08 -5.50
N TRP A 839 18.49 30.51 -4.28
CA TRP A 839 17.64 31.65 -3.97
C TRP A 839 18.46 32.94 -3.96
N ALA A 840 17.80 34.08 -4.09
CA ALA A 840 18.40 35.36 -3.79
C ALA A 840 18.62 35.52 -2.28
N ASP A 841 19.79 36.05 -1.92
CA ASP A 841 20.20 36.32 -0.53
C ASP A 841 19.45 37.51 0.09
#